data_AF-A0A7X7MCK0-F1
#
_entry.id   AF-A0A7X7MCK0-F1
#
_cell.length_a   1.000
_cell.length_b   1.000
_cell.length_c   1.000
_cell.angle_alpha   90.00
_cell.angle_beta   90.00
_cell.angle_gamma   90.00
#
_symmetry.space_group_name_H-M   'P 1'
#
loop_
_entity.id
_entity.type
_entity.pdbx_description
1 polymer ?
#
loop_
_entity_poly.entity_id
_entity_poly.type
_entity_poly.pdbx_seq_one_letter_code
_entity_poly.pdbx_strand_id
1 'polypeptide(L)'
;MSRLRNRAISASAGTGKTFRLAHRYLGLMAAGVPPDRICALTFTRKAAGEIFDKIVALLADAASRGNARALTSGMITREGLPAPADSPGAYVALLRRLLDQGHRLRIGTLDSFILGIVHAFPLELGISPETRPMDGEGGEARALRQAILARLFDPAHDGAKHNGGGALLSEFRLARSGQEGKQLGETLDRLITESYGFYRSHAGTAWCWGEIRRIWPDDERWWERTGTPAGIPGDLPQRLAAALGDRMGDVCAAIAGTAMSHAADKPWPEKLSAPVLGQLLKHAPDPAPPEVKFNRKTYALPADLWPGLRAALGNLVAVEVNRSAEKTRGLRLVLERYEARHAETLAGGGPFTFEDLSRLLGSGAMAPSLEPAAPGSDRLYIDYRLDSRLDHWLLDEFQDTSDSQWQALANLIDEVMQDDARSFFYVGDVKQSIYGWRGGNHRLFHHVIEQYRGLGERAIAVESIAACHRSLPAVIAAVNAVFGDLSGWEPGADGGGPRPAAIEAFARFWQRHESARAGEGDGYAALVEYEPDTRRGGPGADEDGEEEEAAEPSAFRTVAAILKTVGPALERLAVAVLVRDNRSGRACVDTLRRLLPGVPVVHEGKGGIVDHPVVTLLLALLRVAAHPGDTVALRHLQMSPLAARGTLPSADDLPLRMLGSLQAHG
;
A
#
# COMPACT_ATOMS: atom_id res chain seq x y z
N MET A 1 14.77 4.62 39.62
CA MET A 1 14.41 3.46 38.79
C MET A 1 15.63 3.07 37.96
N SER A 2 15.86 1.79 37.69
CA SER A 2 16.87 1.40 36.70
C SER A 2 16.48 1.97 35.33
N ARG A 3 17.47 2.39 34.55
CA ARG A 3 17.30 2.92 33.19
C ARG A 3 16.42 2.01 32.34
N LEU A 4 15.40 2.59 31.71
CA LEU A 4 14.52 1.86 30.80
C LEU A 4 15.21 1.69 29.46
N ARG A 5 15.34 0.45 28.98
CA ARG A 5 15.98 0.18 27.67
C ARG A 5 15.01 0.43 26.52
N ASN A 6 15.49 1.11 25.50
CA ASN A 6 14.84 1.20 24.19
C ASN A 6 14.98 -0.15 23.47
N ARG A 7 13.92 -0.63 22.80
CA ARG A 7 13.93 -1.96 22.17
C ARG A 7 13.21 -2.00 20.83
N ALA A 8 13.79 -2.77 19.90
CA ALA A 8 13.18 -3.18 18.65
C ALA A 8 13.05 -4.69 18.63
N ILE A 9 11.84 -5.22 18.46
CA ILE A 9 11.63 -6.66 18.36
C ILE A 9 11.23 -7.02 16.93
N SER A 10 12.12 -7.74 16.24
CA SER A 10 11.78 -8.46 15.02
C SER A 10 11.11 -9.78 15.40
N ALA A 11 9.81 -9.89 15.18
CA ALA A 11 9.03 -10.99 15.70
C ALA A 11 8.11 -11.53 14.63
N SER A 12 8.32 -12.79 14.29
CA SER A 12 7.63 -13.43 13.17
C SER A 12 6.17 -13.76 13.48
N ALA A 13 5.42 -14.22 12.47
CA ALA A 13 4.01 -14.53 12.61
C ALA A 13 3.74 -15.48 13.79
N GLY A 14 2.85 -15.07 14.69
CA GLY A 14 2.43 -15.88 15.84
C GLY A 14 3.46 -16.01 16.98
N THR A 15 4.51 -15.19 17.01
CA THR A 15 5.54 -15.21 18.07
C THR A 15 5.18 -14.42 19.32
N GLY A 16 4.03 -13.73 19.32
CA GLY A 16 3.53 -13.00 20.48
C GLY A 16 3.97 -11.53 20.57
N LYS A 17 4.12 -10.83 19.43
CA LYS A 17 4.39 -9.37 19.35
C LYS A 17 3.53 -8.55 20.32
N THR A 18 2.21 -8.64 20.15
CA THR A 18 1.21 -7.96 20.98
C THR A 18 1.25 -8.42 22.44
N PHE A 19 1.63 -9.68 22.70
CA PHE A 19 1.80 -10.21 24.06
C PHE A 19 2.98 -9.54 24.78
N ARG A 20 4.12 -9.35 24.11
CA ARG A 20 5.28 -8.62 24.65
C ARG A 20 4.93 -7.15 24.91
N LEU A 21 4.27 -6.50 23.95
CA LEU A 21 3.81 -5.11 24.06
C LEU A 21 2.90 -4.93 25.29
N ALA A 22 1.91 -5.80 25.46
CA ALA A 22 0.99 -5.74 26.61
C ALA A 22 1.72 -5.91 27.95
N HIS A 23 2.66 -6.85 28.08
CA HIS A 23 3.44 -7.01 29.32
C HIS A 23 4.34 -5.81 29.59
N ARG A 24 4.91 -5.20 28.56
CA ARG A 24 5.68 -3.96 28.73
C ARG A 24 4.80 -2.82 29.23
N TYR A 25 3.61 -2.65 28.66
CA TYR A 25 2.63 -1.65 29.11
C TYR A 25 2.30 -1.85 30.60
N LEU A 26 2.00 -3.09 31.00
CA LEU A 26 1.72 -3.45 32.40
C LEU A 26 2.91 -3.19 33.32
N GLY A 27 4.12 -3.54 32.89
CA GLY A 27 5.35 -3.31 33.65
C GLY A 27 5.62 -1.83 33.89
N LEU A 28 5.36 -0.97 32.90
CA LEU A 28 5.48 0.49 33.06
C LEU A 28 4.47 1.01 34.10
N MET A 29 3.22 0.56 34.04
CA MET A 29 2.22 0.92 35.04
C MET A 29 2.60 0.43 36.45
N ALA A 30 3.13 -0.80 36.55
CA ALA A 30 3.61 -1.37 37.81
C ALA A 30 4.79 -0.57 38.37
N ALA A 31 5.62 0.01 37.50
CA ALA A 31 6.70 0.91 37.85
C ALA A 31 6.22 2.31 38.29
N GLY A 32 4.90 2.56 38.30
CA GLY A 32 4.29 3.80 38.78
C GLY A 32 3.83 4.75 37.68
N VAL A 33 4.16 4.46 36.41
CA VAL A 33 3.82 5.32 35.27
C VAL A 33 2.29 5.43 35.12
N PRO A 34 1.74 6.65 35.03
CA PRO A 34 0.34 6.86 34.68
C PRO A 34 -0.01 6.32 33.28
N PRO A 35 -1.09 5.55 33.11
CA PRO A 35 -1.56 5.07 31.80
C PRO A 35 -1.65 6.12 30.70
N ASP A 36 -1.98 7.38 31.03
CA ASP A 36 -2.07 8.48 30.08
C ASP A 36 -0.71 8.99 29.58
N ARG A 37 0.40 8.61 30.24
CA ARG A 37 1.78 8.90 29.81
C ARG A 37 2.39 7.78 28.95
N ILE A 38 1.64 6.70 28.69
CA ILE A 38 2.04 5.58 27.84
C ILE A 38 1.22 5.60 26.54
N CYS A 39 1.91 5.74 25.41
CA CYS A 39 1.33 5.76 24.07
C CYS A 39 1.55 4.40 23.40
N ALA A 40 0.47 3.65 23.12
CA ALA A 40 0.51 2.39 22.41
C ALA A 40 -0.24 2.51 21.07
N LEU A 41 0.48 2.48 19.97
CA LEU A 41 -0.07 2.73 18.63
C LEU A 41 0.09 1.50 17.74
N THR A 42 -0.86 1.31 16.82
CA THR A 42 -0.83 0.26 15.79
C THR A 42 -1.44 0.77 14.48
N PHE A 43 -1.50 -0.07 13.45
CA PHE A 43 -2.02 0.32 12.13
C PHE A 43 -3.54 0.21 12.02
N THR A 44 -4.19 -0.73 12.73
CA THR A 44 -5.64 -0.97 12.57
C THR A 44 -6.42 -0.77 13.86
N ARG A 45 -7.66 -0.28 13.76
CA ARG A 45 -8.56 -0.13 14.93
C ARG A 45 -8.82 -1.45 15.64
N LYS A 46 -8.89 -2.55 14.87
CA LYS A 46 -9.05 -3.90 15.42
C LYS A 46 -7.85 -4.30 16.28
N ALA A 47 -6.63 -4.11 15.77
CA ALA A 47 -5.41 -4.37 16.54
C ALA A 47 -5.32 -3.50 17.81
N ALA A 48 -5.79 -2.24 17.75
CA ALA A 48 -5.81 -1.37 18.92
C ALA A 48 -6.77 -1.90 20.00
N GLY A 49 -7.96 -2.35 19.60
CA GLY A 49 -8.90 -3.04 20.48
C GLY A 49 -8.30 -4.32 21.07
N GLU A 50 -7.64 -5.14 20.25
CA GLU A 50 -6.96 -6.36 20.69
C GLU A 50 -5.86 -6.07 21.72
N ILE A 51 -5.08 -5.00 21.56
CA ILE A 51 -4.08 -4.57 22.56
C ILE A 51 -4.76 -4.25 23.89
N PHE A 52 -5.82 -3.43 23.88
CA PHE A 52 -6.55 -3.06 25.10
C PHE A 52 -7.15 -4.28 25.79
N ASP A 53 -7.88 -5.11 25.05
CA ASP A 53 -8.53 -6.32 25.55
C ASP A 53 -7.48 -7.28 26.14
N LYS A 54 -6.31 -7.38 25.51
CA LYS A 54 -5.21 -8.21 26.01
C LYS A 54 -4.67 -7.72 27.35
N ILE A 55 -4.46 -6.41 27.51
CA ILE A 55 -4.00 -5.80 28.77
C ILE A 55 -5.01 -6.08 29.89
N VAL A 56 -6.30 -5.85 29.62
CA VAL A 56 -7.38 -6.10 30.58
C VAL A 56 -7.44 -7.58 30.95
N ALA A 57 -7.39 -8.48 29.98
CA ALA A 57 -7.43 -9.93 30.20
C ALA A 57 -6.25 -10.40 31.07
N LEU A 58 -5.03 -9.94 30.78
CA LEU A 58 -3.84 -10.28 31.57
C LEU A 58 -3.95 -9.84 33.03
N LEU A 59 -4.50 -8.64 33.27
CA LEU A 59 -4.72 -8.12 34.63
C LEU A 59 -5.80 -8.91 35.37
N ALA A 60 -6.93 -9.18 34.72
CA ALA A 60 -8.03 -9.94 35.30
C ALA A 60 -7.61 -11.40 35.62
N ASP A 61 -6.84 -12.01 34.73
CA ASP A 61 -6.29 -13.35 34.90
C ASP A 61 -5.29 -13.41 36.04
N ALA A 62 -4.36 -12.46 36.12
CA ALA A 62 -3.37 -12.39 37.19
C ALA A 62 -4.00 -12.05 38.56
N ALA A 63 -5.07 -11.26 38.57
CA ALA A 63 -5.85 -11.01 39.78
C ALA A 63 -6.55 -12.29 40.30
N SER A 64 -7.03 -13.14 39.39
CA SER A 64 -7.88 -14.28 39.74
C SER A 64 -7.12 -15.60 39.92
N ARG A 65 -6.02 -15.81 39.17
CA ARG A 65 -5.32 -17.10 39.07
C ARG A 65 -3.83 -16.95 39.40
N GLY A 66 -3.35 -17.73 40.36
CA GLY A 66 -1.95 -17.67 40.82
C GLY A 66 -0.92 -18.03 39.73
N ASN A 67 -1.23 -18.99 38.87
CA ASN A 67 -0.34 -19.37 37.76
C ASN A 67 -0.24 -18.26 36.69
N ALA A 68 -1.35 -17.63 36.33
CA ALA A 68 -1.37 -16.50 35.40
C ALA A 68 -0.61 -15.31 35.99
N ARG A 69 -0.75 -15.06 37.30
CA ARG A 69 0.01 -14.03 38.02
C ARG A 69 1.52 -14.27 37.98
N ALA A 70 1.97 -15.49 38.25
CA ALA A 70 3.38 -15.86 38.16
C ALA A 70 3.92 -15.66 36.73
N LEU A 71 3.14 -16.07 35.71
CA LEU A 71 3.50 -15.86 34.30
C LEU A 71 3.62 -14.37 33.96
N THR A 72 2.61 -13.57 34.30
CA THR A 72 2.60 -12.12 34.02
C THR A 72 3.77 -11.42 34.71
N SER A 73 4.02 -11.74 35.99
CA SER A 73 5.17 -11.22 36.75
C SER A 73 6.51 -11.58 36.09
N GLY A 74 6.67 -12.84 35.69
CA GLY A 74 7.88 -13.32 35.01
C GLY A 74 8.10 -12.63 33.66
N MET A 75 7.04 -12.43 32.88
CA MET A 75 7.12 -11.73 31.60
C MET A 75 7.43 -10.24 31.76
N ILE A 76 6.85 -9.56 32.76
CA ILE A 76 7.21 -8.16 33.09
C ILE A 76 8.69 -8.06 33.48
N THR A 77 9.17 -9.00 34.30
CA THR A 77 10.58 -9.06 34.71
C THR A 77 11.50 -9.28 33.50
N ARG A 78 11.08 -10.11 32.53
CA ARG A 78 11.81 -10.33 31.26
C ARG A 78 11.85 -9.07 30.38
N GLU A 79 10.86 -8.19 30.50
CA GLU A 79 10.89 -6.86 29.90
C GLU A 79 11.88 -5.90 30.58
N GLY A 80 12.52 -6.32 31.69
CA GLY A 80 13.41 -5.49 32.49
C GLY A 80 12.66 -4.45 33.33
N LEU A 81 11.39 -4.71 33.61
CA LEU A 81 10.50 -3.83 34.38
C LEU A 81 10.18 -4.45 35.74
N PRO A 82 9.94 -3.64 36.78
CA PRO A 82 9.55 -4.15 38.09
C PRO A 82 8.15 -4.77 38.01
N ALA A 83 8.04 -6.03 38.41
CA ALA A 83 6.76 -6.71 38.49
C ALA A 83 5.93 -6.17 39.68
N PRO A 84 4.58 -6.20 39.59
CA PRO A 84 3.73 -5.92 40.73
C PRO A 84 4.00 -6.90 41.89
N ALA A 85 3.68 -6.48 43.11
CA ALA A 85 3.72 -7.39 44.26
C ALA A 85 2.90 -8.66 43.98
N ASP A 86 3.40 -9.83 44.38
CA ASP A 86 2.73 -11.11 44.15
C ASP A 86 1.50 -11.30 45.05
N SER A 87 0.44 -10.53 44.74
CA SER A 87 -0.84 -10.58 45.42
C SER A 87 -1.96 -10.23 44.43
N PRO A 88 -3.16 -10.83 44.56
CA PRO A 88 -4.32 -10.43 43.75
C PRO A 88 -4.59 -8.93 43.79
N GLY A 89 -4.48 -8.32 44.97
CA GLY A 89 -4.77 -6.91 45.21
C GLY A 89 -3.92 -5.96 44.37
N ALA A 90 -2.65 -6.28 44.12
CA ALA A 90 -1.77 -5.46 43.29
C ALA A 90 -2.26 -5.38 41.83
N TYR A 91 -2.69 -6.50 41.25
CA TYR A 91 -3.20 -6.55 39.88
C TYR A 91 -4.59 -5.92 39.76
N VAL A 92 -5.46 -6.10 40.77
CA VAL A 92 -6.75 -5.39 40.86
C VAL A 92 -6.53 -3.88 40.90
N ALA A 93 -5.53 -3.40 41.66
CA ALA A 93 -5.22 -1.97 41.72
C ALA A 93 -4.77 -1.41 40.36
N LEU A 94 -3.94 -2.15 39.61
CA LEU A 94 -3.54 -1.78 38.25
C LEU A 94 -4.74 -1.77 37.29
N LEU A 95 -5.62 -2.77 37.37
CA LEU A 95 -6.85 -2.81 36.57
C LEU A 95 -7.77 -1.63 36.84
N ARG A 96 -7.98 -1.28 38.12
CA ARG A 96 -8.74 -0.08 38.49
C ARG A 96 -8.11 1.18 37.92
N ARG A 97 -6.80 1.36 38.10
CA ARG A 97 -6.08 2.51 37.54
C ARG A 97 -6.25 2.63 36.02
N LEU A 98 -6.19 1.52 35.30
CA LEU A 98 -6.40 1.50 33.84
C LEU A 98 -7.83 1.94 33.47
N LEU A 99 -8.83 1.35 34.13
CA LEU A 99 -10.25 1.61 33.83
C LEU A 99 -10.69 3.02 34.24
N ASP A 100 -10.25 3.51 35.42
CA ASP A 100 -10.53 4.86 35.92
C ASP A 100 -10.00 5.93 34.97
N GLN A 101 -8.90 5.64 34.26
CA GLN A 101 -8.29 6.51 33.26
C GLN A 101 -8.67 6.16 31.81
N GLY A 102 -9.69 5.32 31.59
CA GLY A 102 -10.09 4.81 30.27
C GLY A 102 -10.20 5.88 29.18
N HIS A 103 -10.82 7.01 29.50
CA HIS A 103 -11.02 8.14 28.58
C HIS A 103 -9.74 8.89 28.18
N ARG A 104 -8.62 8.64 28.87
CA ARG A 104 -7.30 9.27 28.61
C ARG A 104 -6.28 8.29 28.06
N LEU A 105 -6.66 7.01 27.88
CA LEU A 105 -5.75 6.00 27.37
C LEU A 105 -5.37 6.31 25.93
N ARG A 106 -4.08 6.23 25.64
CA ARG A 106 -3.53 6.40 24.29
C ARG A 106 -3.22 5.04 23.69
N ILE A 107 -4.25 4.19 23.63
CA ILE A 107 -4.20 2.90 22.92
C ILE A 107 -5.05 3.06 21.66
N GLY A 108 -4.43 3.10 20.51
CA GLY A 108 -5.12 3.51 19.28
C GLY A 108 -4.35 3.23 18.01
N THR A 109 -4.85 3.79 16.91
CA THR A 109 -4.11 3.76 15.65
C THR A 109 -3.19 4.97 15.53
N LEU A 110 -2.10 4.83 14.77
CA LEU A 110 -1.25 5.96 14.36
C LEU A 110 -2.07 7.12 13.79
N ASP A 111 -3.00 6.82 12.87
CA ASP A 111 -3.85 7.83 12.24
C ASP A 111 -4.78 8.53 13.24
N SER A 112 -5.33 7.80 14.21
CA SER A 112 -6.18 8.39 15.26
C SER A 112 -5.37 9.27 16.22
N PHE A 113 -4.11 8.92 16.48
CA PHE A 113 -3.22 9.75 17.28
C PHE A 113 -2.86 11.05 16.56
N ILE A 114 -2.46 10.96 15.28
CA ILE A 114 -2.16 12.10 14.41
C ILE A 114 -3.38 13.02 14.32
N LEU A 115 -4.57 12.46 14.04
CA LEU A 115 -5.82 13.22 14.01
C LEU A 115 -6.09 13.94 15.34
N GLY A 116 -5.79 13.27 16.46
CA GLY A 116 -5.91 13.87 17.80
C GLY A 116 -5.00 15.08 17.99
N ILE A 117 -3.77 15.06 17.45
CA ILE A 117 -2.87 16.22 17.44
C ILE A 117 -3.49 17.32 16.59
N VAL A 118 -3.94 17.00 15.39
CA VAL A 118 -4.47 17.99 14.45
C VAL A 118 -5.71 18.71 15.01
N HIS A 119 -6.61 18.00 15.70
CA HIS A 119 -7.74 18.63 16.40
C HIS A 119 -7.34 19.43 17.65
N ALA A 120 -6.18 19.14 18.25
CA ALA A 120 -5.71 19.87 19.42
C ALA A 120 -4.99 21.18 19.06
N PHE A 121 -4.43 21.27 17.84
CA PHE A 121 -3.66 22.41 17.35
C PHE A 121 -4.10 22.87 15.95
N PRO A 122 -5.41 23.11 15.70
CA PRO A 122 -5.89 23.42 14.36
C PRO A 122 -5.36 24.76 13.84
N LEU A 123 -5.21 25.76 14.72
CA LEU A 123 -4.77 27.12 14.34
C LEU A 123 -3.29 27.14 13.96
N GLU A 124 -2.46 26.45 14.75
CA GLU A 124 -1.02 26.27 14.51
C GLU A 124 -0.74 25.49 13.22
N LEU A 125 -1.70 24.66 12.78
CA LEU A 125 -1.62 23.90 11.54
C LEU A 125 -2.34 24.58 10.36
N GLY A 126 -2.94 25.75 10.57
CA GLY A 126 -3.61 26.49 9.51
C GLY A 126 -4.91 25.87 9.00
N ILE A 127 -5.57 25.06 9.83
CA ILE A 127 -6.81 24.35 9.47
C ILE A 127 -8.00 24.83 10.30
N SER A 128 -9.20 24.68 9.75
CA SER A 128 -10.43 24.96 10.49
C SER A 128 -10.70 23.86 11.55
N PRO A 129 -11.06 24.21 12.80
CA PRO A 129 -11.41 23.24 13.83
C PRO A 129 -12.60 22.32 13.49
N GLU A 130 -13.46 22.73 12.56
CA GLU A 130 -14.65 21.95 12.15
C GLU A 130 -14.35 20.90 11.07
N THR A 131 -13.13 20.93 10.52
CA THR A 131 -12.75 20.09 9.39
C THR A 131 -12.69 18.62 9.79
N ARG A 132 -13.21 17.72 8.94
CA ARG A 132 -13.22 16.27 9.19
C ARG A 132 -12.35 15.53 8.17
N PRO A 133 -11.66 14.46 8.60
CA PRO A 133 -10.96 13.57 7.68
C PRO A 133 -11.94 12.83 6.78
N MET A 134 -11.61 12.77 5.49
CA MET A 134 -12.25 11.90 4.51
C MET A 134 -11.39 10.67 4.21
N ASP A 135 -12.04 9.61 3.74
CA ASP A 135 -11.35 8.45 3.16
C ASP A 135 -10.74 8.82 1.79
N GLY A 136 -9.45 8.58 1.61
CA GLY A 136 -8.69 8.97 0.41
C GLY A 136 -9.12 8.24 -0.87
N GLU A 137 -9.78 7.08 -0.74
CA GLU A 137 -10.31 6.30 -1.86
C GLU A 137 -11.84 6.41 -2.00
N GLY A 138 -12.49 7.17 -1.11
CA GLY A 138 -13.94 7.30 -1.07
C GLY A 138 -14.52 8.19 -2.18
N GLY A 139 -15.84 8.18 -2.29
CA GLY A 139 -16.57 9.06 -3.22
C GLY A 139 -16.30 10.55 -2.97
N GLU A 140 -16.12 10.94 -1.70
CA GLU A 140 -15.78 12.32 -1.30
C GLU A 140 -14.40 12.76 -1.84
N ALA A 141 -13.37 11.91 -1.69
CA ALA A 141 -12.04 12.20 -2.22
C ALA A 141 -12.02 12.28 -3.75
N ARG A 142 -12.79 11.41 -4.42
CA ARG A 142 -12.98 11.49 -5.88
C ARG A 142 -13.67 12.80 -6.28
N ALA A 143 -14.72 13.20 -5.57
CA ALA A 143 -15.45 14.44 -5.84
C ALA A 143 -14.56 15.68 -5.62
N LEU A 144 -13.79 15.72 -4.52
CA LEU A 144 -12.83 16.79 -4.24
C LEU A 144 -11.79 16.90 -5.36
N ARG A 145 -11.18 15.76 -5.75
CA ARG A 145 -10.19 15.74 -6.82
C ARG A 145 -10.78 16.21 -8.15
N GLN A 146 -11.99 15.79 -8.49
CA GLN A 146 -12.70 16.29 -9.68
C GLN A 146 -12.97 17.80 -9.61
N ALA A 147 -13.34 18.33 -8.43
CA ALA A 147 -13.53 19.76 -8.25
C ALA A 147 -12.21 20.55 -8.41
N ILE A 148 -11.10 20.04 -7.86
CA ILE A 148 -9.77 20.63 -8.04
C ILE A 148 -9.36 20.59 -9.51
N LEU A 149 -9.56 19.44 -10.18
CA LEU A 149 -9.30 19.29 -11.61
C LEU A 149 -10.12 20.28 -12.45
N ALA A 150 -11.40 20.48 -12.13
CA ALA A 150 -12.24 21.46 -12.82
C ALA A 150 -11.68 22.89 -12.66
N ARG A 151 -11.19 23.24 -11.46
CA ARG A 151 -10.56 24.54 -11.19
C ARG A 151 -9.22 24.73 -11.89
N LEU A 152 -8.45 23.66 -12.12
CA LEU A 152 -7.19 23.74 -12.87
C LEU A 152 -7.38 24.23 -14.31
N PHE A 153 -8.57 24.02 -14.89
CA PHE A 153 -8.90 24.46 -16.25
C PHE A 153 -9.66 25.79 -16.30
N ASP A 154 -9.96 26.43 -15.16
CA ASP A 154 -10.70 27.68 -15.13
C ASP A 154 -9.81 28.88 -15.51
N PRO A 155 -10.01 29.52 -16.68
CA PRO A 155 -9.19 30.65 -17.12
C PRO A 155 -9.34 31.90 -16.25
N ALA A 156 -10.42 32.00 -15.45
CA ALA A 156 -10.71 33.19 -14.63
C ALA A 156 -9.86 33.26 -13.34
N HIS A 157 -9.27 32.13 -12.91
CA HIS A 157 -8.53 32.00 -11.65
C HIS A 157 -7.02 32.04 -11.79
N ASP A 158 -6.49 32.02 -13.01
CA ASP A 158 -5.09 32.33 -13.29
C ASP A 158 -5.00 33.84 -13.55
N GLY A 159 -4.62 34.59 -12.50
CA GLY A 159 -4.51 36.04 -12.56
C GLY A 159 -3.78 36.52 -13.82
N ALA A 160 -4.22 37.65 -14.36
CA ALA A 160 -3.96 38.24 -15.68
C ALA A 160 -2.49 38.48 -16.12
N LYS A 161 -1.51 37.74 -15.59
CA LYS A 161 -0.10 37.82 -15.96
C LYS A 161 0.43 36.59 -16.70
N HIS A 162 -0.20 35.42 -16.63
CA HIS A 162 0.23 34.23 -17.39
C HIS A 162 -0.95 33.56 -18.10
N ASN A 163 -0.74 33.14 -19.36
CA ASN A 163 -1.65 32.33 -20.17
C ASN A 163 -1.88 30.94 -19.51
N GLY A 164 -2.50 30.89 -18.35
CA GLY A 164 -2.43 29.76 -17.43
C GLY A 164 -3.13 28.47 -17.91
N GLY A 165 -4.29 28.61 -18.57
CA GLY A 165 -4.95 27.49 -19.26
C GLY A 165 -4.18 26.99 -20.50
N GLY A 166 -3.51 27.88 -21.23
CA GLY A 166 -2.66 27.52 -22.37
C GLY A 166 -1.36 26.83 -21.93
N ALA A 167 -0.79 27.28 -20.80
CA ALA A 167 0.39 26.68 -20.19
C ALA A 167 0.07 25.27 -19.64
N LEU A 168 -1.06 25.08 -18.96
CA LEU A 168 -1.49 23.75 -18.49
C LEU A 168 -1.73 22.79 -19.67
N LEU A 169 -2.38 23.26 -20.73
CA LEU A 169 -2.56 22.47 -21.95
C LEU A 169 -1.22 22.12 -22.62
N SER A 170 -0.23 23.03 -22.60
CA SER A 170 1.10 22.75 -23.13
C SER A 170 1.89 21.77 -22.25
N GLU A 171 1.80 21.86 -20.93
CA GLU A 171 2.40 20.93 -19.96
C GLU A 171 1.76 19.54 -20.03
N PHE A 172 0.44 19.48 -20.22
CA PHE A 172 -0.28 18.25 -20.45
C PHE A 172 0.05 17.62 -21.80
N ARG A 173 0.18 18.44 -22.86
CA ARG A 173 0.69 17.98 -24.16
C ARG A 173 2.08 17.38 -24.02
N LEU A 174 2.98 18.01 -23.24
CA LEU A 174 4.30 17.46 -22.92
C LEU A 174 4.20 16.12 -22.19
N ALA A 175 3.32 15.99 -21.18
CA ALA A 175 3.06 14.72 -20.47
C ALA A 175 2.56 13.59 -21.39
N ARG A 176 1.96 13.93 -22.54
CA ARG A 176 1.43 13.00 -23.55
C ARG A 176 2.23 12.92 -24.84
N SER A 177 3.41 13.56 -24.92
CA SER A 177 4.17 13.68 -26.18
C SER A 177 3.33 14.21 -27.36
N GLY A 178 2.43 15.15 -27.10
CA GLY A 178 1.66 15.86 -28.12
C GLY A 178 0.37 15.19 -28.62
N GLN A 179 -0.03 14.02 -28.09
CA GLN A 179 -1.27 13.37 -28.54
C GLN A 179 -2.55 13.95 -27.92
N GLU A 180 -3.52 14.30 -28.76
CA GLU A 180 -4.86 14.76 -28.35
C GLU A 180 -5.82 13.57 -28.16
N GLY A 181 -6.54 13.53 -27.04
CA GLY A 181 -7.56 12.52 -26.75
C GLY A 181 -8.85 13.15 -26.23
N LYS A 182 -10.01 12.61 -26.63
CA LYS A 182 -11.34 13.13 -26.27
C LYS A 182 -11.70 13.01 -24.78
N GLN A 183 -10.89 12.33 -23.97
CA GLN A 183 -11.11 12.04 -22.54
C GLN A 183 -10.02 12.69 -21.65
N LEU A 184 -9.88 14.01 -21.75
CA LEU A 184 -8.87 14.78 -20.99
C LEU A 184 -9.02 14.59 -19.47
N GLY A 185 -10.24 14.74 -18.95
CA GLY A 185 -10.51 14.66 -17.51
C GLY A 185 -10.22 13.29 -16.91
N GLU A 186 -10.64 12.20 -17.56
CA GLU A 186 -10.39 10.82 -17.07
C GLU A 186 -8.89 10.48 -17.10
N THR A 187 -8.17 10.95 -18.12
CA THR A 187 -6.72 10.74 -18.21
C THR A 187 -6.01 11.44 -17.06
N LEU A 188 -6.39 12.67 -16.74
CA LEU A 188 -5.82 13.44 -15.63
C LEU A 188 -6.17 12.87 -14.26
N ASP A 189 -7.44 12.47 -14.06
CA ASP A 189 -7.88 11.79 -12.85
C ASP A 189 -7.04 10.53 -12.59
N ARG A 190 -6.80 9.73 -13.65
CA ARG A 190 -5.94 8.54 -13.57
C ARG A 190 -4.49 8.89 -13.24
N LEU A 191 -3.89 9.84 -13.97
CA LEU A 191 -2.49 10.25 -13.73
C LEU A 191 -2.26 10.75 -12.30
N ILE A 192 -3.17 11.58 -11.79
CA ILE A 192 -3.11 12.08 -10.40
C ILE A 192 -3.31 10.93 -9.43
N THR A 193 -4.30 10.07 -9.65
CA THR A 193 -4.54 8.91 -8.76
C THR A 193 -3.31 7.99 -8.68
N GLU A 194 -2.61 7.78 -9.80
CA GLU A 194 -1.43 6.90 -9.85
C GLU A 194 -0.14 7.56 -9.34
N SER A 195 0.02 8.87 -9.55
CA SER A 195 1.32 9.54 -9.37
C SER A 195 1.35 10.54 -8.22
N TYR A 196 0.21 11.04 -7.76
CA TYR A 196 0.17 12.12 -6.79
C TYR A 196 0.76 11.70 -5.45
N GLY A 197 0.36 10.55 -4.89
CA GLY A 197 0.95 10.03 -3.64
C GLY A 197 2.48 9.88 -3.72
N PHE A 198 2.98 9.38 -4.86
CA PHE A 198 4.41 9.28 -5.10
C PHE A 198 5.10 10.65 -5.13
N TYR A 199 4.57 11.59 -5.90
CA TYR A 199 5.06 12.98 -5.96
C TYR A 199 5.14 13.56 -4.56
N ARG A 200 4.05 13.43 -3.84
CA ARG A 200 3.87 13.94 -2.50
C ARG A 200 4.88 13.37 -1.50
N SER A 201 5.21 12.09 -1.53
CA SER A 201 6.23 11.50 -0.64
C SER A 201 7.67 11.91 -0.99
N HIS A 202 7.91 12.46 -2.19
CA HIS A 202 9.26 12.74 -2.70
C HIS A 202 9.48 14.20 -3.13
N ALA A 203 8.46 15.07 -3.05
CA ALA A 203 8.47 16.43 -3.56
C ALA A 203 9.53 17.33 -2.90
N GLY A 204 9.87 17.06 -1.64
CA GLY A 204 10.87 17.80 -0.86
C GLY A 204 12.32 17.30 -1.00
N THR A 205 12.57 16.24 -1.76
CA THR A 205 13.93 15.73 -1.99
C THR A 205 14.48 16.22 -3.33
N ALA A 206 15.81 16.18 -3.48
CA ALA A 206 16.56 16.50 -4.71
C ALA A 206 16.29 15.50 -5.86
N TRP A 207 15.02 15.17 -6.11
CA TRP A 207 14.56 14.20 -7.07
C TRP A 207 14.36 14.83 -8.44
N CYS A 208 14.94 14.18 -9.42
CA CYS A 208 15.24 14.73 -10.73
C CYS A 208 14.24 14.23 -11.75
N TRP A 209 13.00 14.70 -11.65
CA TRP A 209 11.91 14.33 -12.56
C TRP A 209 12.33 14.57 -14.01
N GLY A 210 12.68 13.49 -14.71
CA GLY A 210 13.21 13.54 -16.07
C GLY A 210 14.60 14.16 -16.25
N GLU A 211 15.47 14.24 -15.23
CA GLU A 211 16.89 14.60 -15.48
C GLU A 211 17.71 13.34 -15.77
N ILE A 212 17.93 13.09 -17.06
CA ILE A 212 18.60 11.89 -17.58
C ILE A 212 19.96 11.65 -16.89
N ARG A 213 20.77 12.69 -16.69
CA ARG A 213 22.12 12.58 -16.09
C ARG A 213 22.14 12.13 -14.64
N ARG A 214 21.04 12.36 -13.90
CA ARG A 214 20.92 11.88 -12.51
C ARG A 214 20.29 10.50 -12.43
N ILE A 215 19.37 10.20 -13.35
CA ILE A 215 18.72 8.89 -13.42
C ILE A 215 19.70 7.82 -13.90
N TRP A 216 20.50 8.15 -14.92
CA TRP A 216 21.53 7.27 -15.49
C TRP A 216 22.90 7.96 -15.43
N PRO A 217 23.83 7.44 -14.61
CA PRO A 217 25.22 7.87 -14.59
C PRO A 217 25.92 7.72 -15.95
N ASP A 218 27.02 8.42 -16.15
CA ASP A 218 27.73 8.52 -17.45
C ASP A 218 28.09 7.16 -18.05
N ASP A 219 28.48 6.18 -17.25
CA ASP A 219 28.87 4.83 -17.65
C ASP A 219 27.68 4.02 -18.19
N GLU A 220 26.46 4.25 -17.69
CA GLU A 220 25.25 3.54 -18.14
C GLU A 220 24.64 4.11 -19.43
N ARG A 221 24.95 5.36 -19.79
CA ARG A 221 24.39 6.08 -20.96
C ARG A 221 25.06 5.72 -22.28
N TRP A 222 25.15 4.42 -22.58
CA TRP A 222 25.80 3.91 -23.79
C TRP A 222 25.19 4.46 -25.09
N TRP A 223 23.89 4.73 -25.11
CA TRP A 223 23.18 5.25 -26.29
C TRP A 223 23.64 6.65 -26.71
N GLU A 224 24.21 7.44 -25.79
CA GLU A 224 24.83 8.73 -26.12
C GLU A 224 26.20 8.56 -26.79
N ARG A 225 26.89 7.43 -26.55
CA ARG A 225 28.25 7.13 -27.05
C ARG A 225 28.27 6.41 -28.39
N THR A 226 27.19 5.72 -28.74
CA THR A 226 27.10 4.91 -29.98
C THR A 226 26.82 5.73 -31.24
N GLY A 227 26.69 7.05 -31.14
CA GLY A 227 26.65 7.99 -32.28
C GLY A 227 25.25 8.50 -32.65
N THR A 228 25.22 9.57 -33.46
CA THR A 228 23.99 10.18 -34.00
C THR A 228 23.57 9.50 -35.31
N PRO A 229 22.29 9.60 -35.72
CA PRO A 229 21.77 8.98 -36.94
C PRO A 229 22.56 9.27 -38.23
N ALA A 230 23.30 10.39 -38.27
CA ALA A 230 24.10 10.82 -39.41
C ALA A 230 25.27 9.87 -39.77
N GLY A 231 25.70 9.00 -38.84
CA GLY A 231 26.81 8.05 -39.07
C GLY A 231 26.38 6.64 -39.48
N ILE A 232 25.08 6.36 -39.56
CA ILE A 232 24.55 5.02 -39.82
C ILE A 232 24.43 4.81 -41.35
N PRO A 233 25.04 3.75 -41.93
CA PRO A 233 24.86 3.44 -43.35
C PRO A 233 23.38 3.26 -43.70
N GLY A 234 22.89 4.00 -44.70
CA GLY A 234 21.48 3.93 -45.12
C GLY A 234 21.05 2.56 -45.65
N ASP A 235 22.01 1.73 -46.05
CA ASP A 235 21.85 0.36 -46.55
C ASP A 235 22.00 -0.72 -45.46
N LEU A 236 22.15 -0.33 -44.19
CA LEU A 236 22.33 -1.25 -43.06
C LEU A 236 21.23 -2.33 -42.97
N PRO A 237 19.93 -2.03 -43.11
CA PRO A 237 18.89 -3.06 -43.11
C PRO A 237 19.11 -4.12 -44.20
N GLN A 238 19.46 -3.69 -45.43
CA GLN A 238 19.69 -4.57 -46.56
C GLN A 238 20.92 -5.45 -46.34
N ARG A 239 21.99 -4.89 -45.76
CA ARG A 239 23.21 -5.63 -45.40
C ARG A 239 22.96 -6.66 -44.30
N LEU A 240 22.15 -6.33 -43.29
CA LEU A 240 21.76 -7.27 -42.23
C LEU A 240 20.92 -8.43 -42.76
N ALA A 241 19.95 -8.14 -43.64
CA ALA A 241 19.16 -9.18 -44.30
C ALA A 241 20.04 -10.13 -45.13
N ALA A 242 20.96 -9.57 -45.92
CA ALA A 242 21.87 -10.35 -46.76
C ALA A 242 22.88 -11.19 -45.95
N ALA A 243 23.43 -10.65 -44.86
CA ALA A 243 24.48 -11.32 -44.09
C ALA A 243 23.95 -12.45 -43.18
N LEU A 244 22.78 -12.26 -42.56
CA LEU A 244 22.19 -13.25 -41.66
C LEU A 244 21.31 -14.26 -42.39
N GLY A 245 20.74 -13.88 -43.54
CA GLY A 245 19.78 -14.70 -44.26
C GLY A 245 18.56 -15.10 -43.43
N ASP A 246 17.72 -15.96 -44.00
CA ASP A 246 16.51 -16.49 -43.37
C ASP A 246 15.59 -15.40 -42.76
N ARG A 247 14.63 -15.82 -41.93
CA ARG A 247 13.73 -14.95 -41.18
C ARG A 247 14.46 -14.09 -40.11
N MET A 248 15.68 -14.47 -39.71
CA MET A 248 16.47 -13.70 -38.74
C MET A 248 17.00 -12.42 -39.37
N GLY A 249 17.50 -12.49 -40.61
CA GLY A 249 17.90 -11.33 -41.39
C GLY A 249 16.76 -10.32 -41.55
N ASP A 250 15.56 -10.80 -41.87
CA ASP A 250 14.35 -9.95 -41.98
C ASP A 250 14.03 -9.24 -40.65
N VAL A 251 14.11 -9.96 -39.52
CA VAL A 251 13.85 -9.39 -38.18
C VAL A 251 14.90 -8.34 -37.83
N CYS A 252 16.20 -8.63 -38.03
CA CYS A 252 17.26 -7.67 -37.77
C CYS A 252 17.20 -6.45 -38.69
N ALA A 253 16.86 -6.63 -39.96
CA ALA A 253 16.64 -5.54 -40.90
C ALA A 253 15.46 -4.66 -40.51
N ALA A 254 14.33 -5.26 -40.11
CA ALA A 254 13.17 -4.53 -39.62
C ALA A 254 13.48 -3.74 -38.34
N ILE A 255 14.22 -4.34 -37.39
CA ILE A 255 14.68 -3.65 -36.18
C ILE A 255 15.59 -2.47 -36.55
N ALA A 256 16.59 -2.69 -37.41
CA ALA A 256 17.53 -1.64 -37.81
C ALA A 256 16.81 -0.47 -38.52
N GLY A 257 15.98 -0.76 -39.52
CA GLY A 257 15.25 0.26 -40.27
C GLY A 257 14.28 1.05 -39.40
N THR A 258 13.61 0.37 -38.47
CA THR A 258 12.73 1.02 -37.48
C THR A 258 13.55 1.90 -36.54
N ALA A 259 14.62 1.37 -35.96
CA ALA A 259 15.46 2.10 -35.01
C ALA A 259 16.14 3.33 -35.63
N MET A 260 16.55 3.25 -36.91
CA MET A 260 17.10 4.37 -37.68
C MET A 260 16.06 5.46 -37.96
N SER A 261 14.82 5.07 -38.28
CA SER A 261 13.76 6.02 -38.66
C SER A 261 12.89 6.48 -37.51
N HIS A 262 13.11 5.94 -36.29
CA HIS A 262 12.34 6.27 -35.11
C HIS A 262 12.57 7.71 -34.67
N ALA A 263 11.49 8.38 -34.28
CA ALA A 263 11.47 9.79 -33.94
C ALA A 263 10.41 10.08 -32.88
N ALA A 264 10.53 11.23 -32.20
CA ALA A 264 9.72 11.59 -31.04
C ALA A 264 8.21 11.72 -31.34
N ASP A 265 7.82 11.92 -32.59
CA ASP A 265 6.43 11.98 -33.07
C ASP A 265 5.85 10.62 -33.50
N LYS A 266 6.69 9.59 -33.65
CA LYS A 266 6.25 8.23 -34.05
C LYS A 266 5.89 7.36 -32.85
N PRO A 267 4.77 6.62 -32.87
CA PRO A 267 4.44 5.69 -31.79
C PRO A 267 5.51 4.59 -31.65
N TRP A 268 5.53 3.91 -30.51
CA TRP A 268 6.39 2.75 -30.34
C TRP A 268 6.06 1.69 -31.40
N PRO A 269 7.05 1.08 -32.06
CA PRO A 269 6.82 0.14 -33.14
C PRO A 269 6.22 -1.18 -32.63
N GLU A 270 4.95 -1.43 -32.94
CA GLU A 270 4.19 -2.61 -32.48
C GLU A 270 4.62 -3.94 -33.13
N LYS A 271 5.29 -3.90 -34.29
CA LYS A 271 5.60 -5.09 -35.10
C LYS A 271 7.02 -5.64 -34.93
N LEU A 272 7.78 -5.16 -33.93
CA LEU A 272 9.13 -5.68 -33.67
C LEU A 272 9.11 -6.96 -32.84
N SER A 273 10.03 -7.88 -33.14
CA SER A 273 10.26 -9.07 -32.31
C SER A 273 10.83 -8.67 -30.95
N ALA A 274 9.97 -8.58 -29.93
CA ALA A 274 10.39 -8.22 -28.57
C ALA A 274 11.52 -9.12 -28.01
N PRO A 275 11.53 -10.45 -28.22
CA PRO A 275 12.62 -11.31 -27.72
C PRO A 275 13.97 -11.03 -28.38
N VAL A 276 13.98 -10.70 -29.68
CA VAL A 276 15.23 -10.39 -30.41
C VAL A 276 15.68 -8.98 -30.06
N LEU A 277 14.78 -8.00 -30.07
CA LEU A 277 15.09 -6.63 -29.65
C LEU A 277 15.64 -6.58 -28.22
N GLY A 278 15.05 -7.33 -27.28
CA GLY A 278 15.52 -7.41 -25.90
C GLY A 278 16.95 -7.97 -25.79
N GLN A 279 17.28 -9.01 -26.56
CA GLN A 279 18.65 -9.54 -26.62
C GLN A 279 19.62 -8.52 -27.21
N LEU A 280 19.26 -7.86 -28.32
CA LEU A 280 20.10 -6.84 -28.95
C LEU A 280 20.37 -5.65 -28.01
N LEU A 281 19.33 -5.15 -27.31
CA LEU A 281 19.46 -4.06 -26.35
C LEU A 281 20.32 -4.45 -25.14
N LYS A 282 20.21 -5.71 -24.66
CA LYS A 282 21.06 -6.23 -23.57
C LYS A 282 22.54 -6.21 -23.93
N HIS A 283 22.88 -6.49 -25.19
CA HIS A 283 24.26 -6.53 -25.67
C HIS A 283 24.77 -5.19 -26.24
N ALA A 284 23.89 -4.25 -26.57
CA ALA A 284 24.26 -2.96 -27.16
C ALA A 284 25.28 -2.11 -26.36
N PRO A 285 25.37 -2.18 -25.01
CA PRO A 285 26.46 -1.54 -24.27
C PRO A 285 27.85 -2.02 -24.66
N ASP A 286 27.99 -3.27 -25.10
CA ASP A 286 29.25 -3.92 -25.47
C ASP A 286 29.62 -3.67 -26.96
N PRO A 287 30.85 -3.20 -27.27
CA PRO A 287 31.31 -3.10 -28.66
C PRO A 287 31.49 -4.45 -29.37
N ALA A 288 31.61 -5.57 -28.66
CA ALA A 288 31.76 -6.89 -29.25
C ALA A 288 30.42 -7.42 -29.80
N PRO A 289 30.39 -8.05 -30.99
CA PRO A 289 29.17 -8.58 -31.57
C PRO A 289 28.62 -9.75 -30.74
N PRO A 290 27.31 -9.74 -30.41
CA PRO A 290 26.71 -10.81 -29.63
C PRO A 290 26.28 -12.01 -30.47
N GLU A 291 26.03 -13.12 -29.78
CA GLU A 291 25.20 -14.22 -30.27
C GLU A 291 23.75 -14.00 -29.85
N VAL A 292 22.82 -14.14 -30.80
CA VAL A 292 21.39 -13.91 -30.58
C VAL A 292 20.61 -15.18 -30.91
N LYS A 293 19.73 -15.57 -29.99
CA LYS A 293 18.84 -16.72 -30.18
C LYS A 293 17.55 -16.30 -30.87
N PHE A 294 17.17 -17.04 -31.91
CA PHE A 294 15.89 -16.90 -32.57
C PHE A 294 15.33 -18.29 -32.87
N ASN A 295 14.13 -18.58 -32.34
CA ASN A 295 13.58 -19.93 -32.26
C ASN A 295 14.56 -20.89 -31.56
N ARG A 296 14.93 -21.99 -32.21
CA ARG A 296 15.89 -22.99 -31.70
C ARG A 296 17.32 -22.81 -32.21
N LYS A 297 17.60 -21.73 -32.95
CA LYS A 297 18.90 -21.45 -33.58
C LYS A 297 19.60 -20.26 -32.91
N THR A 298 20.93 -20.32 -32.87
CA THR A 298 21.80 -19.23 -32.42
C THR A 298 22.46 -18.60 -33.64
N TYR A 299 22.47 -17.27 -33.70
CA TYR A 299 23.02 -16.48 -34.80
C TYR A 299 24.12 -15.56 -34.25
N ALA A 300 25.32 -15.63 -34.84
CA ALA A 300 26.39 -14.68 -34.55
C ALA A 300 26.19 -13.41 -35.39
N LEU A 301 26.18 -12.23 -34.75
CA LEU A 301 26.06 -10.98 -35.49
C LEU A 301 27.37 -10.64 -36.25
N PRO A 302 27.29 -10.18 -37.51
CA PRO A 302 28.47 -9.78 -38.27
C PRO A 302 29.20 -8.60 -37.60
N ALA A 303 30.51 -8.76 -37.39
CA ALA A 303 31.34 -7.77 -36.71
C ALA A 303 31.41 -6.42 -37.44
N ASP A 304 31.28 -6.41 -38.76
CA ASP A 304 31.28 -5.20 -39.60
C ASP A 304 29.93 -4.45 -39.57
N LEU A 305 28.82 -5.14 -39.28
CA LEU A 305 27.47 -4.55 -39.22
C LEU A 305 27.06 -4.15 -37.81
N TRP A 306 27.65 -4.79 -36.80
CA TRP A 306 27.31 -4.55 -35.39
C TRP A 306 27.46 -3.09 -34.95
N PRO A 307 28.53 -2.34 -35.30
CA PRO A 307 28.63 -0.92 -34.94
C PRO A 307 27.47 -0.08 -35.48
N GLY A 308 27.04 -0.33 -36.72
CA GLY A 308 25.90 0.36 -37.34
C GLY A 308 24.57 0.01 -36.66
N LEU A 309 24.37 -1.27 -36.34
CA LEU A 309 23.17 -1.71 -35.61
C LEU A 309 23.12 -1.13 -34.19
N ARG A 310 24.27 -1.08 -33.48
CA ARG A 310 24.38 -0.42 -32.17
C ARG A 310 24.02 1.05 -32.23
N ALA A 311 24.50 1.77 -33.23
CA ALA A 311 24.17 3.18 -33.44
C ALA A 311 22.66 3.38 -33.70
N ALA A 312 22.05 2.51 -34.51
CA ALA A 312 20.60 2.52 -34.75
C ALA A 312 19.80 2.28 -33.47
N LEU A 313 20.17 1.27 -32.67
CA LEU A 313 19.56 0.99 -31.37
C LEU A 313 19.77 2.14 -30.39
N GLY A 314 20.95 2.78 -30.42
CA GLY A 314 21.25 3.99 -29.65
C GLY A 314 20.29 5.13 -29.98
N ASN A 315 19.99 5.38 -31.27
CA ASN A 315 18.97 6.37 -31.67
C ASN A 315 17.59 6.04 -31.08
N LEU A 316 17.13 4.80 -31.25
CA LEU A 316 15.84 4.34 -30.72
C LEU A 316 15.73 4.58 -29.21
N VAL A 317 16.76 4.16 -28.45
CA VAL A 317 16.81 4.35 -26.99
C VAL A 317 16.89 5.83 -26.63
N ALA A 318 17.73 6.62 -27.31
CA ALA A 318 17.87 8.04 -27.04
C ALA A 318 16.55 8.79 -27.23
N VAL A 319 15.80 8.50 -28.30
CA VAL A 319 14.49 9.11 -28.55
C VAL A 319 13.51 8.77 -27.43
N GLU A 320 13.43 7.50 -27.01
CA GLU A 320 12.45 7.08 -25.99
C GLU A 320 12.83 7.49 -24.57
N VAL A 321 14.12 7.52 -24.24
CA VAL A 321 14.62 8.07 -22.98
C VAL A 321 14.30 9.55 -22.88
N ASN A 322 14.58 10.33 -23.93
CA ASN A 322 14.25 11.77 -23.96
C ASN A 322 12.74 12.00 -23.89
N ARG A 323 11.95 11.24 -24.66
CA ARG A 323 10.49 11.30 -24.61
C ARG A 323 9.97 11.01 -23.20
N SER A 324 10.46 9.94 -22.56
CA SER A 324 10.05 9.56 -21.20
C SER A 324 10.46 10.61 -20.17
N ALA A 325 11.65 11.20 -20.33
CA ALA A 325 12.12 12.29 -19.49
C ALA A 325 11.24 13.55 -19.62
N GLU A 326 10.87 13.94 -20.83
CA GLU A 326 9.95 15.07 -21.07
C GLU A 326 8.57 14.80 -20.49
N LYS A 327 8.01 13.60 -20.69
CA LYS A 327 6.73 13.20 -20.07
C LYS A 327 6.77 13.30 -18.55
N THR A 328 7.86 12.84 -17.95
CA THR A 328 8.07 12.89 -16.50
C THR A 328 8.14 14.33 -15.99
N ARG A 329 8.82 15.23 -16.71
CA ARG A 329 8.83 16.67 -16.37
C ARG A 329 7.46 17.30 -16.48
N GLY A 330 6.72 17.02 -17.56
CA GLY A 330 5.35 17.51 -17.76
C GLY A 330 4.41 17.02 -16.64
N LEU A 331 4.50 15.74 -16.27
CA LEU A 331 3.74 15.18 -15.17
C LEU A 331 4.03 15.89 -13.84
N ARG A 332 5.31 16.18 -13.53
CA ARG A 332 5.67 16.94 -12.33
C ARG A 332 4.96 18.30 -12.28
N LEU A 333 4.98 19.05 -13.37
CA LEU A 333 4.36 20.38 -13.42
C LEU A 333 2.85 20.31 -13.19
N VAL A 334 2.17 19.31 -13.78
CA VAL A 334 0.74 19.05 -13.53
C VAL A 334 0.48 18.73 -12.06
N LEU A 335 1.30 17.86 -11.45
CA LEU A 335 1.15 17.48 -10.04
C LEU A 335 1.44 18.64 -9.09
N GLU A 336 2.41 19.49 -9.42
CA GLU A 336 2.76 20.70 -8.65
C GLU A 336 1.63 21.73 -8.67
N ARG A 337 1.02 21.98 -9.83
CA ARG A 337 -0.17 22.82 -9.93
C ARG A 337 -1.35 22.22 -9.16
N TYR A 338 -1.55 20.90 -9.26
CA TYR A 338 -2.59 20.22 -8.51
C TYR A 338 -2.39 20.34 -6.99
N GLU A 339 -1.17 20.13 -6.48
CA GLU A 339 -0.84 20.32 -5.05
C GLU A 339 -1.12 21.76 -4.61
N ALA A 340 -0.74 22.76 -5.40
CA ALA A 340 -1.02 24.16 -5.06
C ALA A 340 -2.52 24.43 -4.89
N ARG A 341 -3.37 23.94 -5.81
CA ARG A 341 -4.84 24.06 -5.71
C ARG A 341 -5.44 23.22 -4.58
N HIS A 342 -4.85 22.06 -4.31
CA HIS A 342 -5.22 21.22 -3.18
C HIS A 342 -4.92 21.93 -1.86
N ALA A 343 -3.75 22.55 -1.73
CA ALA A 343 -3.35 23.33 -0.56
C ALA A 343 -4.23 24.58 -0.35
N GLU A 344 -4.59 25.31 -1.41
CA GLU A 344 -5.58 26.41 -1.35
C GLU A 344 -6.93 25.92 -0.80
N THR A 345 -7.39 24.76 -1.27
CA THR A 345 -8.66 24.17 -0.81
C THR A 345 -8.57 23.78 0.67
N LEU A 346 -7.44 23.23 1.10
CA LEU A 346 -7.18 22.88 2.49
C LEU A 346 -7.18 24.11 3.41
N ALA A 347 -6.45 25.17 3.03
CA ALA A 347 -6.38 26.42 3.78
C ALA A 347 -7.74 27.15 3.85
N GLY A 348 -8.60 26.96 2.84
CA GLY A 348 -9.97 27.48 2.81
C GLY A 348 -10.98 26.72 3.69
N GLY A 349 -10.53 25.78 4.53
CA GLY A 349 -11.40 24.93 5.35
C GLY A 349 -12.01 23.76 4.57
N GLY A 350 -11.41 23.39 3.44
CA GLY A 350 -11.79 22.21 2.68
C GLY A 350 -11.44 20.91 3.40
N PRO A 351 -12.11 19.80 3.04
CA PRO A 351 -11.92 18.53 3.70
C PRO A 351 -10.54 17.93 3.35
N PHE A 352 -9.96 17.15 4.27
CA PHE A 352 -8.62 16.56 4.13
C PHE A 352 -8.63 15.04 4.20
N THR A 353 -7.65 14.40 3.59
CA THR A 353 -7.40 12.96 3.72
C THR A 353 -6.56 12.67 4.97
N PHE A 354 -6.52 11.40 5.40
CA PHE A 354 -5.59 10.99 6.47
C PHE A 354 -4.11 11.21 6.12
N GLU A 355 -3.76 11.17 4.84
CA GLU A 355 -2.40 11.43 4.41
C GLU A 355 -2.02 12.91 4.59
N ASP A 356 -2.96 13.83 4.34
CA ASP A 356 -2.76 15.27 4.57
C ASP A 356 -2.42 15.56 6.03
N LEU A 357 -3.11 14.91 6.96
CA LEU A 357 -2.88 15.05 8.40
C LEU A 357 -1.43 14.71 8.79
N SER A 358 -0.92 13.59 8.28
CA SER A 358 0.44 13.15 8.58
C SER A 358 1.48 14.14 8.04
N ARG A 359 1.20 14.78 6.91
CA ARG A 359 2.10 15.77 6.28
C ARG A 359 2.10 17.10 6.99
N LEU A 360 0.95 17.57 7.48
CA LEU A 360 0.87 18.82 8.25
C LEU A 360 1.80 18.79 9.48
N LEU A 361 2.02 17.60 10.06
CA LEU A 361 2.92 17.39 11.17
C LEU A 361 4.36 17.00 10.76
N GLY A 362 4.62 16.82 9.46
CA GLY A 362 5.94 16.46 8.93
C GLY A 362 6.88 17.67 8.80
N SER A 363 8.18 17.45 8.96
CA SER A 363 9.23 18.48 8.98
C SER A 363 9.41 19.30 7.69
N GLY A 364 8.74 18.93 6.60
CA GLY A 364 8.80 19.62 5.31
C GLY A 364 7.56 20.44 4.93
N ALA A 365 6.47 20.37 5.71
CA ALA A 365 5.28 21.15 5.41
C ALA A 365 5.40 22.54 6.05
N MET A 366 5.50 23.58 5.22
CA MET A 366 5.06 24.91 5.63
C MET A 366 3.53 24.85 5.74
N ALA A 367 3.01 24.33 6.85
CA ALA A 367 1.63 24.59 7.19
C ALA A 367 1.46 26.11 7.22
N PRO A 368 0.53 26.70 6.45
CA PRO A 368 0.27 28.13 6.51
C PRO A 368 -0.37 28.42 7.87
N SER A 369 0.45 28.64 8.89
CA SER A 369 -0.01 28.97 10.23
C SER A 369 -0.92 30.20 10.17
N LEU A 370 -2.05 30.12 10.84
CA LEU A 370 -2.93 31.28 11.03
C LEU A 370 -2.44 32.18 12.17
N GLU A 371 -1.41 31.76 12.90
CA GLU A 371 -0.71 32.57 13.88
C GLU A 371 0.54 33.24 13.28
N PRO A 372 0.81 34.52 13.62
CA PRO A 372 2.01 35.22 13.16
C PRO A 372 3.24 34.78 13.97
N ALA A 373 3.73 33.56 13.72
CA ALA A 373 4.96 33.05 14.31
C ALA A 373 6.02 32.76 13.24
N ALA A 374 7.29 32.69 13.66
CA ALA A 374 8.41 32.46 12.74
C ALA A 374 8.29 31.07 12.06
N PRO A 375 8.64 30.93 10.77
CA PRO A 375 8.65 29.64 10.07
C PRO A 375 9.32 28.52 10.89
N GLY A 376 8.57 27.45 11.19
CA GLY A 376 9.06 26.29 11.94
C GLY A 376 8.90 26.35 13.47
N SER A 377 8.46 27.47 14.05
CA SER A 377 8.22 27.59 15.49
C SER A 377 6.96 26.84 15.97
N ASP A 378 5.94 26.72 15.12
CA ASP A 378 4.67 26.08 15.49
C ASP A 378 4.80 24.57 15.67
N ARG A 379 5.57 23.89 14.81
CA ARG A 379 5.83 22.45 14.96
C ARG A 379 6.57 22.14 16.27
N LEU A 380 7.59 22.94 16.59
CA LEU A 380 8.35 22.83 17.84
C LEU A 380 7.48 23.15 19.06
N TYR A 381 6.56 24.10 18.95
CA TYR A 381 5.59 24.39 20.00
C TYR A 381 4.62 23.23 20.22
N ILE A 382 4.09 22.64 19.15
CA ILE A 382 3.25 21.42 19.22
C ILE A 382 4.04 20.28 19.88
N ASP A 383 5.28 20.04 19.44
CA ASP A 383 6.17 19.02 20.03
C ASP A 383 6.37 19.25 21.52
N TYR A 384 6.78 20.46 21.91
CA TYR A 384 6.98 20.82 23.31
C TYR A 384 5.73 20.58 24.18
N ARG A 385 4.55 20.93 23.66
CA ARG A 385 3.26 20.72 24.36
C ARG A 385 2.93 19.23 24.49
N LEU A 386 3.24 18.41 23.48
CA LEU A 386 2.99 16.96 23.48
C LEU A 386 4.00 16.20 24.34
N ASP A 387 5.29 16.56 24.28
CA ASP A 387 6.38 15.93 25.03
C ASP A 387 6.15 16.00 26.54
N SER A 388 5.59 17.12 27.02
CA SER A 388 5.24 17.28 28.43
C SER A 388 4.27 16.20 28.97
N ARG A 389 3.61 15.43 28.09
CA ARG A 389 2.57 14.45 28.43
C ARG A 389 2.93 12.99 28.14
N LEU A 390 3.92 12.69 27.29
CA LEU A 390 4.20 11.31 26.83
C LEU A 390 5.63 10.88 27.15
N ASP A 391 5.78 9.79 27.90
CA ASP A 391 7.10 9.29 28.30
C ASP A 391 7.48 7.99 27.60
N HIS A 392 6.49 7.18 27.24
CA HIS A 392 6.74 5.84 26.71
C HIS A 392 5.92 5.58 25.46
N TRP A 393 6.62 5.11 24.43
CA TRP A 393 6.05 4.85 23.11
C TRP A 393 6.19 3.38 22.78
N LEU A 394 5.07 2.73 22.46
CA LEU A 394 4.95 1.32 22.13
C LEU A 394 4.27 1.21 20.76
N LEU A 395 5.03 0.90 19.71
CA LEU A 395 4.49 0.79 18.35
C LEU A 395 4.38 -0.68 17.92
N ASP A 396 3.17 -1.11 17.56
CA ASP A 396 2.90 -2.42 16.95
C ASP A 396 2.84 -2.31 15.41
N GLU A 397 3.15 -3.41 14.74
CA GLU A 397 3.22 -3.52 13.27
C GLU A 397 4.04 -2.40 12.60
N PHE A 398 5.22 -2.11 13.18
CA PHE A 398 6.06 -0.98 12.76
C PHE A 398 6.48 -1.03 11.28
N GLN A 399 6.54 -2.22 10.67
CA GLN A 399 6.86 -2.39 9.25
C GLN A 399 5.87 -1.73 8.29
N ASP A 400 4.67 -1.41 8.76
CA ASP A 400 3.59 -0.81 7.96
C ASP A 400 3.50 0.71 8.16
N THR A 401 4.38 1.29 8.99
CA THR A 401 4.48 2.76 9.17
C THR A 401 4.95 3.41 7.87
N SER A 402 4.30 4.50 7.46
CA SER A 402 4.75 5.31 6.32
C SER A 402 5.80 6.35 6.71
N ASP A 403 6.54 6.89 5.73
CA ASP A 403 7.51 7.97 5.98
C ASP A 403 6.84 9.22 6.57
N SER A 404 5.63 9.57 6.12
CA SER A 404 4.88 10.71 6.65
C SER A 404 4.42 10.49 8.09
N GLN A 405 3.96 9.28 8.43
CA GLN A 405 3.59 8.92 9.80
C GLN A 405 4.83 8.95 10.71
N TRP A 406 5.96 8.44 10.24
CA TRP A 406 7.22 8.51 11.01
C TRP A 406 7.69 9.95 11.21
N GLN A 407 7.67 10.78 10.17
CA GLN A 407 8.03 12.20 10.28
C GLN A 407 7.17 12.96 11.28
N ALA A 408 5.87 12.64 11.37
CA ALA A 408 4.98 13.22 12.37
C ALA A 408 5.39 12.88 13.81
N LEU A 409 6.06 11.74 14.03
CA LEU A 409 6.47 11.26 15.36
C LEU A 409 7.96 11.49 15.66
N ALA A 410 8.80 11.65 14.65
CA ALA A 410 10.26 11.55 14.78
C ALA A 410 10.84 12.47 15.86
N ASN A 411 10.42 13.74 15.90
CA ASN A 411 10.89 14.70 16.91
C ASN A 411 10.55 14.26 18.35
N LEU A 412 9.33 13.75 18.57
CA LEU A 412 8.88 13.27 19.89
C LEU A 412 9.68 12.02 20.32
N ILE A 413 10.02 11.15 19.37
CA ILE A 413 10.86 9.98 19.63
C ILE A 413 12.31 10.39 19.87
N ASP A 414 12.84 11.39 19.15
CA ASP A 414 14.19 11.93 19.36
C ASP A 414 14.36 12.44 20.80
N GLU A 415 13.37 13.13 21.36
CA GLU A 415 13.37 13.58 22.75
C GLU A 415 13.35 12.40 23.74
N VAL A 416 12.51 11.39 23.50
CA VAL A 416 12.45 10.16 24.30
C VAL A 416 13.77 9.39 24.29
N MET A 417 14.44 9.32 23.15
CA MET A 417 15.72 8.61 23.00
C MET A 417 16.87 9.27 23.78
N GLN A 418 16.70 10.52 24.23
CA GLN A 418 17.70 11.30 24.98
C GLN A 418 17.47 11.30 26.50
N ASP A 419 16.38 10.69 27.00
CA ASP A 419 16.02 10.66 28.42
C ASP A 419 16.01 9.22 28.98
N ASP A 420 16.70 9.00 30.09
CA ASP A 420 16.81 7.68 30.74
C ASP A 420 15.55 7.27 31.53
N ALA A 421 14.65 8.22 31.81
CA ALA A 421 13.36 7.96 32.46
C ALA A 421 12.26 7.61 31.44
N ARG A 422 12.51 7.82 30.15
CA ARG A 422 11.57 7.58 29.05
C ARG A 422 11.99 6.35 28.25
N SER A 423 11.11 5.83 27.39
CA SER A 423 11.52 4.69 26.55
C SER A 423 10.73 4.54 25.26
N PHE A 424 11.42 4.09 24.23
CA PHE A 424 10.87 3.75 22.93
C PHE A 424 10.93 2.23 22.71
N PHE A 425 9.79 1.66 22.34
CA PHE A 425 9.62 0.26 22.06
C PHE A 425 8.81 0.09 20.77
N TYR A 426 9.28 -0.77 19.88
CA TYR A 426 8.47 -1.18 18.74
C TYR A 426 8.68 -2.64 18.37
N VAL A 427 7.63 -3.23 17.81
CA VAL A 427 7.60 -4.61 17.32
C VAL A 427 7.16 -4.62 15.86
N GLY A 428 7.63 -5.60 15.10
CA GLY A 428 7.22 -5.75 13.71
C GLY A 428 7.79 -7.00 13.05
N ASP A 429 7.33 -7.26 11.84
CA ASP A 429 7.89 -8.30 10.97
C ASP A 429 8.02 -7.75 9.55
N VAL A 430 9.24 -7.46 9.10
CA VAL A 430 9.51 -6.99 7.73
C VAL A 430 8.97 -7.97 6.68
N LYS A 431 8.90 -9.27 7.01
CA LYS A 431 8.36 -10.32 6.12
C LYS A 431 6.85 -10.21 5.91
N GLN A 432 6.16 -9.46 6.77
CA GLN A 432 4.71 -9.21 6.68
C GLN A 432 4.39 -7.82 6.12
N SER A 433 5.38 -7.06 5.65
CA SER A 433 5.12 -5.76 5.03
C SER A 433 4.44 -5.95 3.67
N ILE A 434 3.11 -5.83 3.69
CA ILE A 434 2.23 -6.02 2.51
C ILE A 434 1.43 -4.76 2.16
N TYR A 435 1.61 -3.69 2.92
CA TYR A 435 0.92 -2.41 2.73
C TYR A 435 1.78 -1.34 2.04
N GLY A 436 2.82 -1.74 1.29
CA GLY A 436 3.67 -0.81 0.54
C GLY A 436 2.89 0.06 -0.46
N TRP A 437 1.79 -0.46 -1.04
CA TRP A 437 0.90 0.31 -1.92
C TRP A 437 0.11 1.40 -1.18
N ARG A 438 -0.01 1.34 0.16
CA ARG A 438 -0.58 2.39 1.02
C ARG A 438 0.50 3.30 1.62
N GLY A 439 1.74 3.20 1.16
CA GLY A 439 2.87 3.99 1.65
C GLY A 439 3.62 3.38 2.85
N GLY A 440 3.28 2.17 3.30
CA GLY A 440 4.04 1.49 4.36
C GLY A 440 5.50 1.25 3.93
N ASN A 441 6.46 1.68 4.74
CA ASN A 441 7.88 1.61 4.43
C ASN A 441 8.63 0.68 5.38
N HIS A 442 8.80 -0.58 4.95
CA HIS A 442 9.52 -1.59 5.72
C HIS A 442 10.98 -1.21 6.05
N ARG A 443 11.59 -0.30 5.29
CA ARG A 443 12.98 0.14 5.50
C ARG A 443 13.13 0.94 6.79
N LEU A 444 12.06 1.60 7.25
CA LEU A 444 12.05 2.35 8.52
C LEU A 444 12.44 1.46 9.70
N PHE A 445 12.01 0.20 9.69
CA PHE A 445 12.35 -0.75 10.75
C PHE A 445 13.86 -0.82 11.01
N HIS A 446 14.68 -0.88 9.95
CA HIS A 446 16.13 -0.86 10.11
C HIS A 446 16.71 0.54 10.27
N HIS A 447 16.17 1.51 9.52
CA HIS A 447 16.67 2.89 9.51
C HIS A 447 16.69 3.50 10.92
N VAL A 448 15.63 3.28 11.69
CA VAL A 448 15.50 3.80 13.06
C VAL A 448 16.51 3.16 14.01
N ILE A 449 16.84 1.87 13.83
CA ILE A 449 17.91 1.21 14.61
C ILE A 449 19.25 1.89 14.34
N GLU A 450 19.56 2.15 13.06
CA GLU A 450 20.81 2.80 12.66
C GLU A 450 20.91 4.24 13.14
N GLN A 451 19.82 5.00 13.03
CA GLN A 451 19.74 6.41 13.44
C GLN A 451 20.20 6.59 14.89
N TYR A 452 19.80 5.69 15.79
CA TYR A 452 20.12 5.77 17.22
C TYR A 452 21.25 4.87 17.69
N ARG A 453 21.97 4.20 16.77
CA ARG A 453 23.07 3.27 17.10
C ARG A 453 24.18 3.94 17.90
N GLY A 454 24.43 5.23 17.65
CA GLY A 454 25.50 6.02 18.28
C GLY A 454 25.24 6.42 19.74
N LEU A 455 24.06 6.15 20.31
CA LEU A 455 23.68 6.63 21.66
C LEU A 455 24.19 5.74 22.81
N GLY A 456 25.18 4.87 22.56
CA GLY A 456 25.76 3.98 23.56
C GLY A 456 24.71 3.12 24.25
N GLU A 457 24.63 3.19 25.58
CA GLU A 457 23.63 2.43 26.35
C GLU A 457 22.16 2.88 26.11
N ARG A 458 21.88 4.03 25.46
CA ARG A 458 20.52 4.44 25.06
C ARG A 458 20.14 3.88 23.70
N ALA A 459 21.10 3.30 22.97
CA ALA A 459 20.83 2.72 21.67
C ALA A 459 19.72 1.67 21.76
N ILE A 460 19.00 1.51 20.65
CA ILE A 460 17.88 0.58 20.57
C ILE A 460 18.44 -0.85 20.62
N ALA A 461 18.08 -1.59 21.67
CA ALA A 461 18.43 -3.00 21.78
C ALA A 461 17.56 -3.82 20.81
N VAL A 462 18.20 -4.53 19.89
CA VAL A 462 17.52 -5.36 18.89
C VAL A 462 17.35 -6.79 19.43
N GLU A 463 16.12 -7.29 19.38
CA GLU A 463 15.77 -8.66 19.74
C GLU A 463 15.06 -9.34 18.57
N SER A 464 15.26 -10.65 18.40
CA SER A 464 14.57 -11.45 17.41
C SER A 464 13.88 -12.66 18.05
N ILE A 465 12.63 -12.95 17.66
CA ILE A 465 11.85 -14.06 18.22
C ILE A 465 11.38 -15.00 17.11
N ALA A 466 11.79 -16.26 17.18
CA ALA A 466 11.50 -17.28 16.17
C ALA A 466 10.35 -18.25 16.55
N ALA A 467 10.08 -18.43 17.85
CA ALA A 467 9.13 -19.40 18.36
C ALA A 467 7.67 -18.98 18.12
N CYS A 468 6.95 -19.73 17.30
CA CYS A 468 5.55 -19.50 16.95
C CYS A 468 4.62 -20.25 17.92
N HIS A 469 3.78 -19.51 18.63
CA HIS A 469 2.75 -20.04 19.54
C HIS A 469 1.39 -20.23 18.84
N ARG A 470 1.30 -19.94 17.54
CA ARG A 470 0.05 -20.05 16.77
C ARG A 470 -0.05 -21.38 16.02
N SER A 471 0.98 -21.71 15.26
CA SER A 471 0.93 -22.79 14.26
C SER A 471 1.63 -24.06 14.74
N LEU A 472 1.08 -25.22 14.37
CA LEU A 472 1.67 -26.55 14.61
C LEU A 472 2.91 -26.81 13.72
N PRO A 473 3.76 -27.81 14.05
CA PRO A 473 5.02 -28.08 13.37
C PRO A 473 4.95 -28.19 11.85
N ALA A 474 3.97 -28.89 11.27
CA ALA A 474 3.85 -29.10 9.82
C ALA A 474 3.68 -27.78 9.05
N VAL A 475 2.91 -26.84 9.59
CA VAL A 475 2.73 -25.51 8.99
C VAL A 475 4.04 -24.72 9.05
N ILE A 476 4.74 -24.78 10.18
CA ILE A 476 6.05 -24.12 10.34
C ILE A 476 7.10 -24.74 9.42
N ALA A 477 7.09 -26.05 9.24
CA ALA A 477 7.97 -26.75 8.31
C ALA A 477 7.72 -26.29 6.87
N ALA A 478 6.45 -26.17 6.45
CA ALA A 478 6.09 -25.66 5.13
C ALA A 478 6.56 -24.20 4.93
N VAL A 479 6.35 -23.33 5.93
CA VAL A 479 6.85 -21.94 5.90
C VAL A 479 8.38 -21.91 5.75
N ASN A 480 9.10 -22.71 6.53
CA ASN A 480 10.56 -22.80 6.45
C ASN A 480 11.05 -23.38 5.12
N ALA A 481 10.31 -24.30 4.50
CA ALA A 481 10.66 -24.88 3.20
C ALA A 481 10.50 -23.86 2.06
N VAL A 482 9.44 -23.04 2.11
CA VAL A 482 9.16 -22.03 1.08
C VAL A 482 10.07 -20.80 1.20
N PHE A 483 10.28 -20.31 2.42
CA PHE A 483 10.94 -19.02 2.66
C PHE A 483 12.35 -19.15 3.26
N GLY A 484 12.81 -20.38 3.50
CA GLY A 484 14.10 -20.66 4.15
C GLY A 484 15.31 -20.18 3.35
N ASP A 485 15.23 -20.30 2.03
CA ASP A 485 16.24 -19.84 1.08
C ASP A 485 15.54 -19.40 -0.21
N LEU A 486 15.65 -18.12 -0.53
CA LEU A 486 15.08 -17.51 -1.73
C LEU A 486 16.17 -17.15 -2.75
N SER A 487 17.44 -17.48 -2.51
CA SER A 487 18.57 -17.06 -3.36
C SER A 487 18.54 -17.67 -4.76
N GLY A 488 18.01 -18.89 -4.88
CA GLY A 488 17.82 -19.59 -6.15
C GLY A 488 16.52 -19.26 -6.87
N TRP A 489 15.74 -18.28 -6.38
CA TRP A 489 14.47 -17.92 -7.01
C TRP A 489 14.70 -17.08 -8.28
N GLU A 490 14.09 -17.48 -9.39
CA GLU A 490 14.10 -16.75 -10.65
C GLU A 490 12.69 -16.27 -11.03
N PRO A 491 12.54 -15.05 -11.59
CA PRO A 491 11.29 -14.59 -12.15
C PRO A 491 10.67 -15.55 -13.15
N GLY A 492 9.36 -15.70 -13.08
CA GLY A 492 8.60 -16.39 -14.12
C GLY A 492 8.80 -15.73 -15.49
N ALA A 493 8.45 -16.43 -16.57
CA ALA A 493 8.57 -15.92 -17.94
C ALA A 493 7.76 -14.63 -18.20
N ASP A 494 6.76 -14.35 -17.36
CA ASP A 494 5.94 -13.14 -17.30
C ASP A 494 6.54 -12.02 -16.43
N GLY A 495 7.73 -12.25 -15.85
CA GLY A 495 8.36 -11.34 -14.88
C GLY A 495 7.74 -11.40 -13.48
N GLY A 496 6.89 -12.41 -13.20
CA GLY A 496 6.21 -12.55 -11.91
C GLY A 496 7.13 -13.03 -10.77
N GLY A 497 6.99 -12.40 -9.60
CA GLY A 497 7.52 -12.80 -8.28
C GLY A 497 8.52 -11.81 -7.64
N PRO A 498 9.22 -12.20 -6.54
CA PRO A 498 10.01 -11.26 -5.74
C PRO A 498 11.22 -10.68 -6.48
N ARG A 499 11.36 -9.35 -6.44
CA ARG A 499 12.54 -8.66 -7.00
C ARG A 499 13.79 -8.99 -6.17
N PRO A 500 15.02 -8.95 -6.76
CA PRO A 500 16.26 -9.22 -6.03
C PRO A 500 16.42 -8.40 -4.74
N ALA A 501 16.09 -7.11 -4.79
CA ALA A 501 16.14 -6.24 -3.60
C ALA A 501 15.15 -6.67 -2.49
N ALA A 502 14.01 -7.26 -2.86
CA ALA A 502 13.06 -7.80 -1.89
C ALA A 502 13.58 -9.10 -1.26
N ILE A 503 14.24 -9.96 -2.05
CA ILE A 503 14.89 -11.18 -1.57
C ILE A 503 15.99 -10.83 -0.56
N GLU A 504 16.84 -9.86 -0.89
CA GLU A 504 17.90 -9.37 0.01
C GLU A 504 17.32 -8.82 1.32
N ALA A 505 16.32 -7.94 1.23
CA ALA A 505 15.66 -7.37 2.40
C ALA A 505 14.99 -8.45 3.27
N PHE A 506 14.36 -9.44 2.65
CA PHE A 506 13.74 -10.56 3.35
C PHE A 506 14.78 -11.44 4.05
N ALA A 507 15.85 -11.81 3.34
CA ALA A 507 16.93 -12.66 3.86
C ALA A 507 17.61 -12.04 5.09
N ARG A 508 17.75 -10.71 5.13
CA ARG A 508 18.33 -9.98 6.27
C ARG A 508 17.60 -10.23 7.61
N PHE A 509 16.27 -10.36 7.57
CA PHE A 509 15.43 -10.55 8.75
C PHE A 509 14.93 -11.99 8.88
N TRP A 510 15.30 -12.86 7.95
CA TRP A 510 14.88 -14.24 7.98
C TRP A 510 15.61 -14.98 9.11
N GLN A 511 14.83 -15.80 9.81
CA GLN A 511 15.33 -16.76 10.77
C GLN A 511 14.45 -17.99 10.67
N ARG A 512 15.04 -19.16 10.88
CA ARG A 512 14.27 -20.41 10.87
C ARG A 512 13.23 -20.38 11.99
N HIS A 513 11.98 -20.67 11.65
CA HIS A 513 10.87 -20.69 12.59
C HIS A 513 10.77 -22.02 13.32
N GLU A 514 10.30 -21.97 14.56
CA GLU A 514 10.04 -23.15 15.39
C GLU A 514 8.61 -23.08 15.94
N SER A 515 7.92 -24.22 16.02
CA SER A 515 6.62 -24.28 16.69
C SER A 515 6.82 -24.47 18.19
N ALA A 516 6.30 -23.54 18.98
CA ALA A 516 6.21 -23.70 20.43
C ALA A 516 5.12 -24.74 20.85
N ARG A 517 4.40 -25.31 19.87
CA ARG A 517 3.31 -26.27 20.04
C ARG A 517 3.70 -27.68 19.60
N ALA A 518 5.00 -28.00 19.55
CA ALA A 518 5.50 -29.31 19.10
C ALA A 518 4.97 -30.51 19.92
N GLY A 519 4.48 -30.27 21.15
CA GLY A 519 3.83 -31.29 21.99
C GLY A 519 2.32 -31.48 21.74
N GLU A 520 1.69 -30.68 20.88
CA GLU A 520 0.23 -30.72 20.64
C GLU A 520 -0.16 -31.51 19.38
N GLY A 521 0.82 -32.14 18.72
CA GLY A 521 0.67 -32.87 17.47
C GLY A 521 1.34 -32.17 16.28
N ASP A 522 1.47 -32.87 15.15
CA ASP A 522 2.25 -32.39 14.01
C ASP A 522 1.49 -31.36 13.15
N GLY A 523 0.16 -31.40 13.12
CA GLY A 523 -0.65 -30.61 12.20
C GLY A 523 -0.59 -31.13 10.76
N TYR A 524 -1.01 -30.30 9.80
CA TYR A 524 -1.05 -30.68 8.39
C TYR A 524 -0.77 -29.49 7.47
N ALA A 525 -0.01 -29.72 6.41
CA ALA A 525 0.23 -28.76 5.33
C ALA A 525 0.42 -29.54 4.01
N ALA A 526 -0.22 -29.09 2.94
CA ALA A 526 -0.15 -29.75 1.64
C ALA A 526 -0.19 -28.72 0.49
N LEU A 527 0.48 -29.06 -0.61
CA LEU A 527 0.33 -28.41 -1.90
C LEU A 527 -0.59 -29.28 -2.76
N VAL A 528 -1.69 -28.69 -3.25
CA VAL A 528 -2.68 -29.40 -4.08
C VAL A 528 -2.70 -28.75 -5.45
N GLU A 529 -2.31 -29.50 -6.46
CA GLU A 529 -2.42 -29.10 -7.86
C GLU A 529 -3.82 -29.42 -8.39
N TYR A 530 -4.30 -28.60 -9.32
CA TYR A 530 -5.59 -28.79 -9.98
C TYR A 530 -5.44 -28.46 -11.46
N GLU A 531 -6.28 -29.06 -12.31
CA GLU A 531 -6.32 -28.74 -13.72
C GLU A 531 -7.04 -27.39 -13.93
N PRO A 532 -6.36 -26.38 -14.49
CA PRO A 532 -6.99 -25.08 -14.73
C PRO A 532 -8.07 -25.20 -15.80
N ASP A 533 -9.11 -24.39 -15.69
CA ASP A 533 -10.17 -24.35 -16.71
C ASP A 533 -9.53 -23.96 -18.06
N THR A 534 -9.61 -24.85 -19.05
CA THR A 534 -9.05 -24.58 -20.38
C THR A 534 -9.87 -23.45 -21.01
N ARG A 535 -9.29 -22.23 -21.06
CA ARG A 535 -9.85 -21.15 -21.86
C ARG A 535 -9.98 -21.65 -23.30
N ARG A 536 -11.21 -21.74 -23.82
CA ARG A 536 -11.41 -21.52 -25.26
C ARG A 536 -11.25 -20.02 -25.47
N GLY A 537 -10.09 -19.59 -25.94
CA GLY A 537 -9.84 -18.20 -26.31
C GLY A 537 -8.42 -17.73 -26.00
N GLY A 538 -7.59 -17.59 -27.04
CA GLY A 538 -6.33 -16.86 -26.97
C GLY A 538 -6.55 -15.35 -26.79
N PRO A 539 -5.47 -14.55 -26.75
CA PRO A 539 -5.57 -13.10 -26.57
C PRO A 539 -6.24 -12.45 -27.78
N GLY A 540 -7.54 -12.20 -27.66
CA GLY A 540 -8.41 -11.63 -28.70
C GLY A 540 -9.85 -12.11 -28.59
N ALA A 541 -10.39 -12.24 -27.37
CA ALA A 541 -11.81 -12.52 -27.18
C ALA A 541 -12.57 -11.19 -27.21
N ASP A 542 -13.53 -11.14 -28.12
CA ASP A 542 -14.29 -9.97 -28.56
C ASP A 542 -15.00 -9.23 -27.42
N GLU A 543 -15.17 -7.91 -27.62
CA GLU A 543 -15.88 -6.97 -26.75
C GLU A 543 -17.40 -7.18 -26.74
N ASP A 544 -17.93 -8.23 -27.37
CA ASP A 544 -19.35 -8.52 -27.44
C ASP A 544 -19.75 -9.51 -26.34
N GLY A 545 -20.33 -8.95 -25.28
CA GLY A 545 -20.74 -9.63 -24.06
C GLY A 545 -21.91 -10.60 -24.21
N GLU A 546 -21.61 -11.84 -24.56
CA GLU A 546 -22.45 -12.97 -24.18
C GLU A 546 -21.88 -13.57 -22.88
N GLU A 547 -22.59 -13.33 -21.77
CA GLU A 547 -22.34 -13.97 -20.48
C GLU A 547 -22.59 -15.49 -20.61
N GLU A 548 -21.59 -16.25 -21.05
CA GLU A 548 -21.58 -17.70 -20.86
C GLU A 548 -21.72 -17.99 -19.36
N GLU A 549 -22.70 -18.84 -19.00
CA GLU A 549 -22.93 -19.35 -17.64
C GLU A 549 -21.58 -19.66 -16.98
N ALA A 550 -21.18 -18.84 -16.01
CA ALA A 550 -19.86 -18.90 -15.42
C ALA A 550 -19.64 -20.30 -14.81
N ALA A 551 -18.90 -21.14 -15.54
CA ALA A 551 -18.43 -22.43 -15.05
C ALA A 551 -17.67 -22.17 -13.75
N GLU A 552 -17.99 -22.95 -12.72
CA GLU A 552 -17.35 -22.82 -11.41
C GLU A 552 -15.83 -22.97 -11.56
N PRO A 553 -15.04 -21.97 -11.13
CA PRO A 553 -13.59 -22.05 -11.29
C PRO A 553 -13.05 -23.34 -10.67
N SER A 554 -12.30 -24.10 -11.46
CA SER A 554 -11.62 -25.36 -11.10
C SER A 554 -10.91 -25.31 -9.74
N ALA A 555 -10.28 -24.18 -9.42
CA ALA A 555 -9.65 -23.93 -8.12
C ALA A 555 -10.65 -24.05 -6.95
N PHE A 556 -11.81 -23.40 -7.04
CA PHE A 556 -12.79 -23.37 -5.95
C PHE A 556 -13.62 -24.65 -5.87
N ARG A 557 -13.78 -25.38 -6.98
CA ARG A 557 -14.29 -26.76 -6.96
C ARG A 557 -13.37 -27.67 -6.15
N THR A 558 -12.06 -27.52 -6.32
CA THR A 558 -11.04 -28.26 -5.55
C THR A 558 -11.11 -27.90 -4.07
N VAL A 559 -11.24 -26.61 -3.73
CA VAL A 559 -11.45 -26.17 -2.33
C VAL A 559 -12.72 -26.79 -1.74
N ALA A 560 -13.84 -26.77 -2.47
CA ALA A 560 -15.09 -27.39 -2.02
C ALA A 560 -14.92 -28.90 -1.78
N ALA A 561 -14.18 -29.61 -2.64
CA ALA A 561 -13.89 -31.02 -2.47
C ALA A 561 -13.08 -31.27 -1.19
N ILE A 562 -12.04 -30.47 -0.92
CA ILE A 562 -11.27 -30.54 0.33
C ILE A 562 -12.19 -30.33 1.54
N LEU A 563 -13.04 -29.30 1.53
CA LEU A 563 -13.97 -29.03 2.63
C LEU A 563 -14.97 -30.18 2.86
N LYS A 564 -15.43 -30.86 1.80
CA LYS A 564 -16.27 -32.06 1.92
C LYS A 564 -15.57 -33.20 2.64
N THR A 565 -14.25 -33.36 2.49
CA THR A 565 -13.48 -34.39 3.22
C THR A 565 -13.39 -34.14 4.72
N VAL A 566 -13.46 -32.87 5.15
CA VAL A 566 -13.54 -32.51 6.57
C VAL A 566 -14.88 -32.93 7.16
N GLY A 567 -15.94 -32.95 6.33
CA GLY A 567 -17.25 -33.48 6.69
C GLY A 567 -17.93 -32.69 7.81
N PRO A 568 -18.70 -33.35 8.70
CA PRO A 568 -19.46 -32.69 9.77
C PRO A 568 -18.59 -31.89 10.75
N ALA A 569 -17.28 -32.17 10.84
CA ALA A 569 -16.38 -31.41 11.69
C ALA A 569 -16.29 -29.93 11.27
N LEU A 570 -16.61 -29.61 10.01
CA LEU A 570 -16.64 -28.25 9.49
C LEU A 570 -17.58 -27.34 10.28
N GLU A 571 -18.67 -27.87 10.84
CA GLU A 571 -19.63 -27.11 11.67
C GLU A 571 -19.01 -26.58 12.97
N ARG A 572 -17.88 -27.16 13.41
CA ARG A 572 -17.18 -26.80 14.64
C ARG A 572 -15.87 -26.05 14.39
N LEU A 573 -15.55 -25.76 13.13
CA LEU A 573 -14.31 -25.14 12.72
C LEU A 573 -14.57 -23.76 12.10
N ALA A 574 -13.75 -22.78 12.47
CA ALA A 574 -13.62 -21.56 11.71
C ALA A 574 -12.62 -21.81 10.57
N VAL A 575 -13.07 -21.71 9.32
CA VAL A 575 -12.24 -21.89 8.13
C VAL A 575 -12.10 -20.58 7.38
N ALA A 576 -10.87 -20.23 7.00
CA ALA A 576 -10.58 -19.09 6.15
C ALA A 576 -10.01 -19.57 4.81
N VAL A 577 -10.59 -19.08 3.71
CA VAL A 577 -10.05 -19.28 2.35
C VAL A 577 -9.45 -17.95 1.90
N LEU A 578 -8.13 -17.91 1.74
CA LEU A 578 -7.41 -16.70 1.34
C LEU A 578 -7.18 -16.71 -0.17
N VAL A 579 -7.56 -15.63 -0.83
CA VAL A 579 -7.39 -15.42 -2.28
C VAL A 579 -6.71 -14.08 -2.52
N ARG A 580 -6.13 -13.90 -3.72
CA ARG A 580 -5.30 -12.73 -4.02
C ARG A 580 -6.09 -11.43 -4.15
N ASP A 581 -7.30 -11.50 -4.68
CA ASP A 581 -8.11 -10.33 -5.03
C ASP A 581 -9.60 -10.52 -4.72
N ASN A 582 -10.33 -9.40 -4.64
CA ASN A 582 -11.75 -9.40 -4.27
C ASN A 582 -12.65 -10.08 -5.32
N ARG A 583 -12.28 -10.11 -6.60
CA ARG A 583 -13.06 -10.78 -7.64
C ARG A 583 -13.00 -12.28 -7.45
N SER A 584 -11.79 -12.81 -7.21
CA SER A 584 -11.56 -14.19 -6.81
C SER A 584 -12.31 -14.53 -5.51
N GLY A 585 -12.39 -13.58 -4.57
CA GLY A 585 -13.14 -13.74 -3.31
C GLY A 585 -14.65 -13.93 -3.54
N ARG A 586 -15.25 -13.09 -4.38
CA ARG A 586 -16.67 -13.23 -4.77
C ARG A 586 -16.92 -14.57 -5.48
N ALA A 587 -16.09 -14.90 -6.47
CA ALA A 587 -16.20 -16.16 -7.21
C ALA A 587 -16.05 -17.39 -6.29
N CYS A 588 -15.17 -17.32 -5.29
CA CYS A 588 -15.03 -18.36 -4.26
C CYS A 588 -16.32 -18.51 -3.45
N VAL A 589 -16.87 -17.41 -2.92
CA VAL A 589 -18.11 -17.45 -2.12
C VAL A 589 -19.29 -17.98 -2.93
N ASP A 590 -19.46 -17.52 -4.16
CA ASP A 590 -20.56 -17.96 -5.03
C ASP A 590 -20.45 -19.46 -5.33
N THR A 591 -19.24 -19.94 -5.63
CA THR A 591 -18.97 -21.37 -5.87
C THR A 591 -19.21 -22.21 -4.61
N LEU A 592 -18.69 -21.78 -3.45
CA LEU A 592 -18.85 -22.53 -2.21
C LEU A 592 -20.30 -22.56 -1.73
N ARG A 593 -21.06 -21.45 -1.83
CA ARG A 593 -22.49 -21.44 -1.48
C ARG A 593 -23.32 -22.38 -2.35
N ARG A 594 -22.97 -22.49 -3.64
CA ARG A 594 -23.64 -23.40 -4.58
C ARG A 594 -23.30 -24.87 -4.29
N LEU A 595 -22.03 -25.16 -4.03
CA LEU A 595 -21.55 -26.53 -3.82
C LEU A 595 -21.70 -27.07 -2.38
N LEU A 596 -21.86 -26.17 -1.41
CA LEU A 596 -21.96 -26.44 0.03
C LEU A 596 -23.10 -25.61 0.67
N PRO A 597 -24.38 -25.81 0.28
CA PRO A 597 -25.50 -24.97 0.72
C PRO A 597 -25.77 -24.99 2.23
N GLY A 598 -25.26 -26.00 2.96
CA GLY A 598 -25.37 -26.08 4.42
C GLY A 598 -24.26 -25.37 5.19
N VAL A 599 -23.25 -24.81 4.50
CA VAL A 599 -22.10 -24.16 5.13
C VAL A 599 -22.27 -22.64 5.03
N PRO A 600 -22.28 -21.90 6.16
CA PRO A 600 -22.33 -20.45 6.11
C PRO A 600 -21.01 -19.89 5.57
N VAL A 601 -21.06 -19.23 4.42
CA VAL A 601 -19.88 -18.61 3.78
C VAL A 601 -20.08 -17.10 3.69
N VAL A 602 -19.07 -16.36 4.17
CA VAL A 602 -19.05 -14.89 4.18
C VAL A 602 -17.78 -14.39 3.50
N HIS A 603 -17.89 -13.31 2.74
CA HIS A 603 -16.76 -12.60 2.15
C HIS A 603 -16.45 -11.34 2.98
N GLU A 604 -15.27 -11.28 3.58
CA GLU A 604 -14.77 -10.07 4.26
C GLU A 604 -14.13 -9.11 3.21
N GLY A 605 -14.90 -8.18 2.65
CA GLY A 605 -14.39 -7.18 1.68
C GLY A 605 -15.30 -5.95 1.51
N LYS A 606 -14.74 -4.85 0.93
CA LYS A 606 -15.40 -3.51 0.79
C LYS A 606 -16.78 -3.52 0.12
N GLY A 607 -17.16 -4.58 -0.62
CA GLY A 607 -18.43 -4.68 -1.37
C GLY A 607 -19.59 -5.37 -0.65
N GLY A 608 -19.36 -5.98 0.52
CA GLY A 608 -20.32 -6.93 1.11
C GLY A 608 -21.71 -6.36 1.42
N ILE A 609 -21.83 -5.05 1.67
CA ILE A 609 -23.13 -4.44 2.01
C ILE A 609 -23.95 -4.08 0.77
N VAL A 610 -23.34 -3.54 -0.29
CA VAL A 610 -24.07 -3.09 -1.50
C VAL A 610 -24.46 -4.23 -2.43
N ASP A 611 -23.75 -5.36 -2.33
CA ASP A 611 -24.07 -6.62 -3.02
C ASP A 611 -25.21 -7.39 -2.31
N HIS A 612 -25.68 -6.93 -1.14
CA HIS A 612 -26.80 -7.55 -0.45
C HIS A 612 -28.13 -7.12 -1.08
N PRO A 613 -29.00 -8.05 -1.52
CA PRO A 613 -30.22 -7.72 -2.27
C PRO A 613 -31.11 -6.68 -1.59
N VAL A 614 -31.25 -6.74 -0.25
CA VAL A 614 -32.02 -5.75 0.51
C VAL A 614 -31.41 -4.34 0.41
N VAL A 615 -30.09 -4.22 0.48
CA VAL A 615 -29.40 -2.93 0.42
C VAL A 615 -29.49 -2.36 -0.99
N THR A 616 -29.32 -3.19 -2.02
CA THR A 616 -29.47 -2.75 -3.41
C THR A 616 -30.89 -2.24 -3.69
N LEU A 617 -31.92 -2.87 -3.11
CA LEU A 617 -33.30 -2.41 -3.18
C LEU A 617 -33.53 -1.09 -2.43
N LEU A 618 -32.97 -0.94 -1.23
CA LEU A 618 -33.02 0.32 -0.48
C LEU A 618 -32.34 1.46 -1.26
N LEU A 619 -31.18 1.21 -1.87
CA LEU A 619 -30.50 2.19 -2.71
C LEU A 619 -31.32 2.56 -3.95
N ALA A 620 -31.98 1.58 -4.58
CA ALA A 620 -32.88 1.85 -5.70
C ALA A 620 -34.06 2.74 -5.26
N LEU A 621 -34.63 2.50 -4.07
CA LEU A 621 -35.68 3.34 -3.47
C LEU A 621 -35.19 4.79 -3.29
N LEU A 622 -34.01 4.96 -2.68
CA LEU A 622 -33.40 6.28 -2.46
C LEU A 622 -33.12 7.00 -3.78
N ARG A 623 -32.63 6.29 -4.80
CA ARG A 623 -32.35 6.85 -6.13
C ARG A 623 -33.61 7.33 -6.84
N VAL A 624 -34.69 6.55 -6.84
CA VAL A 624 -35.97 6.98 -7.42
C VAL A 624 -36.54 8.18 -6.64
N ALA A 625 -36.39 8.21 -5.32
CA ALA A 625 -36.84 9.35 -4.51
C ALA A 625 -36.04 10.63 -4.79
N ALA A 626 -34.72 10.53 -5.00
CA ALA A 626 -33.88 11.69 -5.34
C ALA A 626 -34.00 12.11 -6.81
N HIS A 627 -34.17 11.12 -7.70
CA HIS A 627 -34.23 11.27 -9.15
C HIS A 627 -35.36 10.42 -9.74
N PRO A 628 -36.62 10.91 -9.74
CA PRO A 628 -37.78 10.14 -10.25
C PRO A 628 -37.65 9.67 -11.70
N GLY A 629 -36.78 10.30 -12.49
CA GLY A 629 -36.44 9.90 -13.86
C GLY A 629 -35.45 8.72 -13.98
N ASP A 630 -34.91 8.18 -12.89
CA ASP A 630 -34.02 7.00 -12.92
C ASP A 630 -34.83 5.72 -13.20
N THR A 631 -35.01 5.46 -14.50
CA THR A 631 -35.77 4.31 -14.99
C THR A 631 -35.14 2.97 -14.60
N VAL A 632 -33.81 2.89 -14.44
CA VAL A 632 -33.12 1.66 -14.05
C VAL A 632 -33.42 1.30 -12.61
N ALA A 633 -33.31 2.27 -11.69
CA ALA A 633 -33.65 2.06 -10.29
C ALA A 633 -35.14 1.72 -10.10
N LEU A 634 -36.02 2.40 -10.85
CA LEU A 634 -37.46 2.11 -10.82
C LEU A 634 -37.78 0.70 -11.31
N ARG A 635 -37.18 0.26 -12.43
CA ARG A 635 -37.35 -1.11 -12.94
C ARG A 635 -36.83 -2.14 -11.97
N HIS A 636 -35.69 -1.88 -11.32
CA HIS A 636 -35.15 -2.78 -10.30
C HIS A 636 -36.12 -2.96 -9.12
N LEU A 637 -36.74 -1.88 -8.62
CA LEU A 637 -37.78 -1.97 -7.58
C LEU A 637 -38.99 -2.76 -8.06
N GLN A 638 -39.45 -2.54 -9.29
CA GLN A 638 -40.60 -3.24 -9.89
C GLN A 638 -40.36 -4.75 -10.04
N MET A 639 -39.11 -5.19 -10.21
CA MET A 639 -38.74 -6.60 -10.29
C MET A 639 -38.52 -7.24 -8.91
N SER A 640 -38.66 -6.47 -7.83
CA SER A 640 -38.42 -6.95 -6.46
C SER A 640 -39.66 -7.58 -5.82
N PRO A 641 -39.48 -8.40 -4.75
CA PRO A 641 -40.59 -8.89 -3.95
C PRO A 641 -41.49 -7.79 -3.33
N LEU A 642 -41.00 -6.54 -3.23
CA LEU A 642 -41.79 -5.40 -2.73
C LEU A 642 -42.88 -4.97 -3.72
N ALA A 643 -42.62 -5.14 -5.03
CA ALA A 643 -43.61 -4.88 -6.06
C ALA A 643 -44.76 -5.89 -6.02
N ALA A 644 -44.43 -7.17 -5.83
CA ALA A 644 -45.41 -8.25 -5.72
C ALA A 644 -46.37 -8.08 -4.53
N ARG A 645 -45.96 -7.33 -3.49
CA ARG A 645 -46.79 -7.03 -2.32
C ARG A 645 -47.65 -5.76 -2.48
N GLY A 646 -47.57 -5.07 -3.62
CA GLY A 646 -48.34 -3.84 -3.89
C GLY A 646 -47.93 -2.64 -3.02
N THR A 647 -46.78 -2.73 -2.34
CA THR A 647 -46.33 -1.74 -1.35
C THR A 647 -45.48 -0.60 -1.92
N LEU A 648 -45.13 -0.66 -3.22
CA LEU A 648 -44.32 0.38 -3.86
C LEU A 648 -45.17 1.60 -4.23
N PRO A 649 -44.84 2.80 -3.71
CA PRO A 649 -45.45 4.06 -4.14
C PRO A 649 -45.18 4.33 -5.63
N SER A 650 -45.96 5.23 -6.23
CA SER A 650 -45.64 5.75 -7.56
C SER A 650 -44.29 6.50 -7.52
N ALA A 651 -43.58 6.56 -8.67
CA ALA A 651 -42.30 7.26 -8.75
C ALA A 651 -42.44 8.75 -8.38
N ASP A 652 -43.60 9.35 -8.65
CA ASP A 652 -43.90 10.76 -8.34
C ASP A 652 -44.24 10.97 -6.86
N ASP A 653 -44.83 9.97 -6.19
CA ASP A 653 -45.18 10.05 -4.76
C ASP A 653 -44.03 9.66 -3.82
N LEU A 654 -43.05 8.91 -4.33
CA LEU A 654 -41.94 8.38 -3.53
C LEU A 654 -41.10 9.48 -2.84
N PRO A 655 -40.72 10.59 -3.51
CA PRO A 655 -39.97 11.67 -2.87
C PRO A 655 -40.76 12.30 -1.71
N LEU A 656 -42.05 12.56 -1.90
CA LEU A 656 -42.93 13.19 -0.90
C LEU A 656 -43.10 12.30 0.33
N ARG A 657 -43.30 10.98 0.13
CA ARG A 657 -43.42 10.03 1.23
C ARG A 657 -42.12 9.86 2.01
N MET A 658 -40.97 9.85 1.33
CA MET A 658 -39.67 9.77 1.99
C MET A 658 -39.39 11.02 2.84
N LEU A 659 -39.62 12.21 2.29
CA LEU A 659 -39.46 13.48 3.01
C LEU A 659 -40.38 13.55 4.23
N GLY A 660 -41.65 13.16 4.09
CA GLY A 660 -42.59 13.09 5.21
C GLY A 660 -42.16 12.10 6.28
N SER A 661 -41.61 10.94 5.90
CA SER A 661 -41.13 9.93 6.85
C SER A 661 -39.86 10.38 7.59
N LEU A 662 -38.91 11.02 6.90
CA LEU A 662 -37.70 11.59 7.50
C LEU A 662 -38.09 12.68 8.52
N GLN A 663 -38.95 13.61 8.12
CA GLN A 663 -39.44 14.67 9.00
C GLN A 663 -40.17 14.13 10.25
N ALA A 664 -40.87 12.99 10.13
CA ALA A 664 -41.57 12.37 11.26
C ALA A 664 -40.63 11.64 12.24
N HIS A 665 -39.42 11.26 11.84
CA HIS A 665 -38.51 10.41 12.63
C HIS A 665 -37.18 11.07 13.01
N GLY A 666 -36.93 12.32 12.58
CA GLY A 666 -35.75 13.11 12.95
C GLY A 666 -34.64 12.99 11.94
#